data_AF-A0A4U1IQG5-F1
#
_entry.id   AF-A0A4U1IQG5-F1
#
_cell.length_a   1.000
_cell.length_b   1.000
_cell.length_c   1.000
_cell.angle_alpha   90.00
_cell.angle_beta   90.00
_cell.angle_gamma   90.00
#
_symmetry.space_group_name_H-M   'P 1'
#
loop_
_entity.id
_entity.type
_entity.pdbx_description
1 polymer ?
#
loop_
_entity_poly.entity_id
_entity_poly.type
_entity_poly.pdbx_seq_one_letter_code
_entity_poly.pdbx_strand_id
1 'polypeptide(L)'
;MKTKDESRIELDDVQGHLLLSYGKTFGMRHARFVFLHFEDVAAGRRWIAAKIPDITTARTAPPGPASTLNLAFTFEGLEALGLAAEELDSFPEEFREGMEKRAAFLGDVGEDAPDRWDLLPRGAPPLHAMAIVYARSQAEADARASELCAEIEATRTRILHVQTAAGLEGGREHFGFADGGSNPSVAGDGSGAPPGRVLEPGAFLLDHPDDFGAVASRPTPKELRRNGTYLALRKLRQDVPGFRRFVAENAAMLGMDAELVAAKLMGRWRSGAPLVLAPEKDEPNMPPERRDHFAYRTEDPQGLRCPFGAHIRRANPRDAMPVARRTAVRTHRLLRRGMAYGPPLPEGQGEDHVDRGLIFIAYCASLSLQFEIVQQWLNNGNVSGEPSTVHDPVVGSSFSQGTFTVPVAGPNGELASVHTLCGLPSFVRARGGAYFFVPGIHALRYLVNVAPPETQPIETFLQSYTLAQNDEDKKDSVEACLLDPVTARRPFCDTAESWRALRKQAPIFETPHGVLVSRFRDVQEVLAKPEVFSVQEYDARMAATVGPFLLGFDGERHKREASLARLVLRPRDLPRVLERARFVTHVLLDLAQKRAKGEPNFVPQVVIASVVRTAGEYFGVPGPSDEDLFLWLSVASAYIFFPLPNDERAAAGAAAGIAFQQYLDELLRAREAAIAAGTSAEDDVLGRLLVLPAAHGLDRAGIRRTLGGLVSGTIIPTAMTLLHALAYLQGAREAGEQAREAATKRDMDRLKDILLEAARFDPYPSLLYRTAMADCELAAGTPRATRIGKGSRVIVSLGSAMDDEEALEHPEAFQPGRPDEHYLLFGHGSHACIGRFLAGPLMAEIAAPLLTLGA
;
A
#
# COMPACT_ATOMS: atom_id res chain seq x y z
N MET A 1 -3.78 42.69 15.67
CA MET A 1 -5.16 42.17 15.54
C MET A 1 -5.45 41.98 14.05
N LYS A 2 -5.17 40.79 13.52
CA LYS A 2 -5.64 40.33 12.21
C LYS A 2 -6.49 39.09 12.50
N THR A 3 -7.75 39.14 12.11
CA THR A 3 -8.79 38.13 12.35
C THR A 3 -8.45 36.84 11.59
N LYS A 4 -8.13 35.76 12.34
CA LYS A 4 -8.14 34.37 11.86
C LYS A 4 -9.59 33.97 11.63
N ASP A 5 -10.05 33.96 10.38
CA ASP A 5 -11.35 33.38 9.99
C ASP A 5 -11.22 32.57 8.68
N GLU A 6 -10.16 31.75 8.58
CA GLU A 6 -9.90 30.87 7.42
C GLU A 6 -10.22 29.39 7.70
N SER A 7 -10.68 29.02 8.91
CA SER A 7 -10.91 27.61 9.30
C SER A 7 -12.40 27.21 9.29
N ARG A 8 -13.15 27.60 8.27
CA ARG A 8 -14.58 27.27 8.19
C ARG A 8 -14.80 26.12 7.20
N ILE A 9 -15.37 25.02 7.71
CA ILE A 9 -15.82 23.89 6.87
C ILE A 9 -16.84 24.41 5.85
N GLU A 10 -16.66 24.07 4.59
CA GLU A 10 -17.60 24.36 3.51
C GLU A 10 -18.77 23.37 3.57
N LEU A 11 -19.76 23.65 4.41
CA LEU A 11 -20.87 22.70 4.69
C LEU A 11 -21.71 22.31 3.46
N ASP A 12 -21.71 23.12 2.40
CA ASP A 12 -22.34 22.79 1.12
C ASP A 12 -21.57 21.75 0.32
N ASP A 13 -20.26 21.65 0.56
CA ASP A 13 -19.38 20.74 -0.15
C ASP A 13 -19.25 19.39 0.58
N VAL A 14 -19.55 19.34 1.88
CA VAL A 14 -19.52 18.11 2.66
C VAL A 14 -20.81 17.33 2.52
N GLN A 15 -20.70 16.04 2.16
CA GLN A 15 -21.82 15.11 2.18
C GLN A 15 -22.39 14.94 3.60
N GLY A 16 -23.70 15.10 3.73
CA GLY A 16 -24.37 15.32 5.02
C GLY A 16 -24.28 14.16 6.01
N HIS A 17 -24.27 12.90 5.56
CA HIS A 17 -24.26 11.74 6.47
C HIS A 17 -23.06 11.72 7.45
N LEU A 18 -21.95 12.35 7.04
CA LEU A 18 -20.77 12.54 7.87
C LEU A 18 -21.08 13.41 9.10
N LEU A 19 -21.53 14.64 8.91
CA LEU A 19 -21.70 15.64 9.98
C LEU A 19 -23.10 15.67 10.58
N LEU A 20 -24.12 15.27 9.81
CA LEU A 20 -25.51 15.18 10.23
C LEU A 20 -25.86 13.74 10.58
N SER A 21 -26.18 13.49 11.84
CA SER A 21 -26.77 12.22 12.24
C SER A 21 -28.25 12.23 11.83
N TYR A 22 -28.59 11.73 10.63
CA TYR A 22 -29.95 11.83 10.08
C TYR A 22 -31.07 11.30 11.01
N GLY A 23 -30.78 10.26 11.80
CA GLY A 23 -31.71 9.79 12.83
C GLY A 23 -31.97 10.80 13.95
N LYS A 24 -30.95 11.53 14.41
CA LYS A 24 -31.08 12.58 15.44
C LYS A 24 -31.58 13.91 14.85
N THR A 25 -31.07 14.29 13.69
CA THR A 25 -31.33 15.59 13.08
C THR A 25 -32.69 15.65 12.38
N PHE A 26 -33.10 14.59 11.69
CA PHE A 26 -34.31 14.57 10.86
C PHE A 26 -35.33 13.50 11.26
N GLY A 27 -35.03 12.70 12.28
CA GLY A 27 -35.89 11.58 12.70
C GLY A 27 -35.88 10.41 11.72
N MET A 28 -34.90 10.33 10.82
CA MET A 28 -34.84 9.28 9.79
C MET A 28 -34.25 7.99 10.34
N ARG A 29 -35.09 6.96 10.48
CA ARG A 29 -34.74 5.68 11.12
C ARG A 29 -34.74 4.50 10.17
N HIS A 30 -34.95 4.70 8.88
CA HIS A 30 -34.92 3.63 7.89
C HIS A 30 -33.89 3.96 6.81
N ALA A 31 -33.02 3.01 6.51
CA ALA A 31 -31.96 3.18 5.52
C ALA A 31 -31.93 2.07 4.48
N ARG A 32 -31.50 2.41 3.27
CA ARG A 32 -31.20 1.48 2.19
C ARG A 32 -29.80 1.77 1.68
N PHE A 33 -28.96 0.74 1.64
CA PHE A 33 -27.62 0.81 1.06
C PHE A 33 -27.65 0.08 -0.27
N VAL A 34 -27.58 0.83 -1.37
CA VAL A 34 -27.64 0.29 -2.73
C VAL A 34 -26.20 0.16 -3.24
N PHE A 35 -25.74 -1.07 -3.44
CA PHE A 35 -24.39 -1.39 -3.89
C PHE A 35 -24.36 -1.54 -5.41
N LEU A 36 -23.37 -0.92 -6.06
CA LEU A 36 -23.37 -0.66 -7.50
C LEU A 36 -22.08 -1.12 -8.18
N HIS A 37 -22.22 -1.52 -9.44
CA HIS A 37 -21.14 -1.76 -10.38
C HIS A 37 -21.38 -0.94 -11.65
N PHE A 38 -20.35 -0.24 -12.12
CA PHE A 38 -20.40 0.54 -13.37
C PHE A 38 -19.92 -0.34 -14.53
N GLU A 39 -20.74 -0.50 -15.58
CA GLU A 39 -20.36 -1.33 -16.74
C GLU A 39 -19.33 -0.61 -17.64
N ASP A 40 -19.34 0.72 -17.65
CA ASP A 40 -18.35 1.56 -18.32
C ASP A 40 -18.17 2.93 -17.63
N VAL A 41 -17.05 3.60 -17.91
CA VAL A 41 -16.68 4.91 -17.34
C VAL A 41 -17.78 5.94 -17.55
N ALA A 42 -18.35 5.98 -18.76
CA ALA A 42 -19.35 6.98 -19.13
C ALA A 42 -20.67 6.77 -18.38
N ALA A 43 -21.03 5.52 -18.08
CA ALA A 43 -22.20 5.16 -17.29
C ALA A 43 -22.08 5.65 -15.86
N GLY A 44 -20.94 5.36 -15.20
CA GLY A 44 -20.67 5.83 -13.85
C GLY A 44 -20.72 7.35 -13.76
N ARG A 45 -20.04 8.06 -14.67
CA ARG A 45 -20.01 9.53 -14.67
C ARG A 45 -21.37 10.17 -14.96
N ARG A 46 -22.15 9.65 -15.92
CA ARG A 46 -23.52 10.14 -16.18
C ARG A 46 -24.41 9.96 -14.96
N TRP A 47 -24.32 8.81 -14.30
CA TRP A 47 -25.10 8.53 -13.11
C TRP A 47 -24.72 9.50 -11.96
N ILE A 48 -23.43 9.69 -11.69
CA ILE A 48 -22.96 10.64 -10.68
C ILE A 48 -23.44 12.07 -11.01
N ALA A 49 -23.26 12.52 -12.25
CA ALA A 49 -23.68 13.85 -12.69
C ALA A 49 -25.18 14.09 -12.45
N ALA A 50 -26.01 13.07 -12.75
CA ALA A 50 -27.45 13.13 -12.52
C ALA A 50 -27.83 13.14 -11.04
N LYS A 51 -27.01 12.53 -10.16
CA LYS A 51 -27.29 12.43 -8.73
C LYS A 51 -26.73 13.57 -7.88
N ILE A 52 -25.71 14.31 -8.34
CA ILE A 52 -25.12 15.44 -7.61
C ILE A 52 -26.19 16.41 -7.03
N PRO A 53 -27.23 16.83 -7.77
CA PRO A 53 -28.26 17.73 -7.24
C PRO A 53 -29.10 17.13 -6.11
N ASP A 54 -29.20 15.81 -6.03
CA ASP A 54 -30.03 15.09 -5.05
C ASP A 54 -29.26 14.82 -3.74
N ILE A 55 -27.94 15.01 -3.72
CA ILE A 55 -27.10 14.70 -2.57
C ILE A 55 -27.40 15.67 -1.43
N THR A 56 -27.68 15.09 -0.27
CA THR A 56 -27.92 15.88 0.95
C THR A 56 -26.58 16.31 1.54
N THR A 57 -26.36 17.62 1.66
CA THR A 57 -25.12 18.22 2.18
C THR A 57 -25.21 18.53 3.67
N ALA A 58 -24.08 18.80 4.31
CA ALA A 58 -24.00 19.15 5.73
C ALA A 58 -24.64 20.51 6.07
N ARG A 59 -24.89 21.39 5.09
CA ARG A 59 -25.66 22.62 5.30
C ARG A 59 -27.14 22.36 5.60
N THR A 60 -27.67 21.21 5.21
CA THR A 60 -29.11 20.90 5.30
C THR A 60 -29.64 21.08 6.72
N ALA A 61 -30.54 22.04 6.89
CA ALA A 61 -31.16 22.33 8.19
C ALA A 61 -32.47 21.54 8.39
N PRO A 62 -32.89 21.29 9.65
CA PRO A 62 -34.21 20.74 9.95
C PRO A 62 -35.34 21.59 9.33
N PRO A 63 -36.44 20.97 8.83
CA PRO A 63 -36.82 19.57 9.01
C PRO A 63 -36.12 18.56 8.07
N GLY A 64 -35.26 19.02 7.16
CA GLY A 64 -34.60 18.19 6.13
C GLY A 64 -35.55 17.72 5.02
N PRO A 65 -35.01 17.06 3.97
CA PRO A 65 -35.80 16.53 2.86
C PRO A 65 -36.71 15.36 3.28
N ALA A 66 -37.52 14.85 2.36
CA ALA A 66 -38.32 13.64 2.58
C ALA A 66 -37.43 12.39 2.76
N SER A 67 -36.36 12.31 1.97
CA SER A 67 -35.29 11.32 2.07
C SER A 67 -33.95 11.96 1.74
N THR A 68 -32.86 11.34 2.19
CA THR A 68 -31.50 11.81 1.88
C THR A 68 -30.82 10.92 0.86
N LEU A 69 -29.76 11.43 0.22
CA LEU A 69 -28.86 10.66 -0.63
C LEU A 69 -27.41 11.04 -0.34
N ASN A 70 -26.54 10.05 -0.21
CA ASN A 70 -25.09 10.20 -0.19
C ASN A 70 -24.42 9.10 -1.00
N LEU A 71 -23.24 9.39 -1.56
CA LEU A 71 -22.49 8.51 -2.44
C LEU A 71 -21.11 8.22 -1.87
N ALA A 72 -20.66 6.97 -2.02
CA ALA A 72 -19.34 6.50 -1.59
C ALA A 72 -18.76 5.57 -2.67
N PHE A 73 -17.44 5.58 -2.89
CA PHE A 73 -16.76 4.84 -3.96
C PHE A 73 -15.65 3.96 -3.40
N THR A 74 -15.55 2.72 -3.85
CA THR A 74 -14.37 1.88 -3.57
C THR A 74 -13.19 2.34 -4.42
N PHE A 75 -12.00 1.79 -4.18
CA PHE A 75 -10.85 2.05 -5.03
C PHE A 75 -11.11 1.60 -6.47
N GLU A 76 -11.61 0.37 -6.64
CA GLU A 76 -12.01 -0.20 -7.94
C GLU A 76 -13.10 0.64 -8.63
N GLY A 77 -13.95 1.29 -7.83
CA GLY A 77 -14.94 2.23 -8.35
C GLY A 77 -14.34 3.51 -8.90
N LEU A 78 -13.29 4.05 -8.27
CA LEU A 78 -12.55 5.19 -8.79
C LEU A 78 -11.76 4.82 -10.05
N GLU A 79 -11.18 3.61 -10.11
CA GLU A 79 -10.58 3.06 -11.33
C GLU A 79 -11.62 2.96 -12.45
N ALA A 80 -12.80 2.43 -12.16
CA ALA A 80 -13.90 2.31 -13.13
C ALA A 80 -14.49 3.67 -13.56
N LEU A 81 -14.22 4.75 -12.82
CA LEU A 81 -14.56 6.12 -13.20
C LEU A 81 -13.45 6.80 -14.04
N GLY A 82 -12.37 6.09 -14.34
CA GLY A 82 -11.31 6.54 -15.24
C GLY A 82 -10.45 7.64 -14.62
N LEU A 83 -10.07 7.50 -13.34
CA LEU A 83 -9.03 8.33 -12.75
C LEU A 83 -7.67 7.93 -13.32
N ALA A 84 -6.75 8.88 -13.44
CA ALA A 84 -5.40 8.60 -13.91
C ALA A 84 -4.63 7.75 -12.89
N ALA A 85 -3.64 6.99 -13.35
CA ALA A 85 -2.86 6.09 -12.50
C ALA A 85 -2.19 6.84 -11.35
N GLU A 86 -1.69 8.05 -11.60
CA GLU A 86 -1.02 8.91 -10.61
C GLU A 86 -2.00 9.37 -9.51
N GLU A 87 -3.26 9.64 -9.89
CA GLU A 87 -4.31 10.01 -8.94
C GLU A 87 -4.70 8.82 -8.07
N LEU A 88 -4.85 7.63 -8.69
CA LEU A 88 -5.14 6.37 -8.01
C LEU A 88 -4.01 5.97 -7.05
N ASP A 89 -2.75 6.08 -7.49
CA ASP A 89 -1.57 5.76 -6.68
C ASP A 89 -1.36 6.71 -5.50
N SER A 90 -1.97 7.89 -5.54
CA SER A 90 -1.93 8.84 -4.43
C SER A 90 -2.79 8.44 -3.23
N PHE A 91 -3.72 7.49 -3.40
CA PHE A 91 -4.56 6.98 -2.31
C PHE A 91 -3.76 6.10 -1.32
N PRO A 92 -4.15 6.09 -0.03
CA PRO A 92 -3.47 5.27 0.98
C PRO A 92 -3.62 3.78 0.66
N GLU A 93 -2.58 3.00 0.97
CA GLU A 93 -2.46 1.58 0.63
C GLU A 93 -3.65 0.76 1.11
N GLU A 94 -4.11 0.94 2.34
CA GLU A 94 -5.23 0.18 2.90
C GLU A 94 -6.55 0.43 2.16
N PHE A 95 -6.72 1.61 1.56
CA PHE A 95 -7.86 1.91 0.71
C PHE A 95 -7.72 1.26 -0.68
N ARG A 96 -6.51 1.30 -1.26
CA ARG A 96 -6.19 0.65 -2.55
C ARG A 96 -6.30 -0.88 -2.50
N GLU A 97 -5.94 -1.49 -1.37
CA GLU A 97 -6.06 -2.93 -1.16
C GLU A 97 -7.52 -3.39 -1.02
N GLY A 98 -8.37 -2.55 -0.42
CA GLY A 98 -9.75 -2.89 -0.11
C GLY A 98 -9.88 -3.80 1.12
N MET A 99 -11.05 -3.77 1.77
CA MET A 99 -11.25 -4.44 3.07
C MET A 99 -11.08 -5.97 3.00
N GLU A 100 -11.41 -6.59 1.87
CA GLU A 100 -11.27 -8.04 1.68
C GLU A 100 -9.82 -8.51 1.81
N LYS A 101 -8.87 -7.81 1.17
CA LYS A 101 -7.43 -8.14 1.32
C LYS A 101 -6.91 -7.82 2.72
N ARG A 102 -7.51 -6.84 3.38
CA ARG A 102 -7.22 -6.45 4.78
C ARG A 102 -7.90 -7.35 5.82
N ALA A 103 -8.73 -8.32 5.42
CA ALA A 103 -9.57 -9.10 6.34
C ALA A 103 -8.75 -9.78 7.45
N ALA A 104 -7.64 -10.42 7.09
CA ALA A 104 -6.76 -11.06 8.08
C ALA A 104 -6.20 -10.05 9.10
N PHE A 105 -5.83 -8.85 8.66
CA PHE A 105 -5.42 -7.78 9.55
C PHE A 105 -6.57 -7.40 10.49
N LEU A 106 -7.79 -7.22 9.97
CA LEU A 106 -8.98 -6.89 10.74
C LEU A 106 -9.48 -8.00 11.68
N GLY A 107 -8.83 -9.17 11.69
CA GLY A 107 -9.24 -10.35 12.45
C GLY A 107 -10.38 -11.14 11.80
N ASP A 108 -10.71 -10.85 10.55
CA ASP A 108 -11.77 -11.51 9.79
C ASP A 108 -11.22 -12.79 9.16
N VAL A 109 -11.20 -13.85 9.97
CA VAL A 109 -10.59 -15.14 9.67
C VAL A 109 -11.53 -16.27 10.10
N GLY A 110 -11.31 -17.48 9.58
CA GLY A 110 -12.14 -18.63 9.95
C GLY A 110 -13.61 -18.44 9.57
N GLU A 111 -14.49 -18.33 10.58
CA GLU A 111 -15.94 -18.13 10.36
C GLU A 111 -16.31 -16.72 9.89
N ASP A 112 -15.40 -15.76 10.06
CA ASP A 112 -15.54 -14.35 9.70
C ASP A 112 -14.81 -13.99 8.39
N ALA A 113 -14.16 -14.97 7.75
CA ALA A 113 -13.36 -14.78 6.55
C ALA A 113 -14.18 -14.34 5.32
N PRO A 114 -13.57 -13.65 4.34
CA PRO A 114 -14.29 -13.11 3.18
C PRO A 114 -15.08 -14.11 2.35
N ASP A 115 -14.65 -15.37 2.28
CA ASP A 115 -15.35 -16.45 1.58
C ASP A 115 -16.74 -16.79 2.18
N ARG A 116 -16.98 -16.33 3.42
CA ARG A 116 -18.23 -16.47 4.16
C ARG A 116 -19.05 -15.19 4.22
N TRP A 117 -18.55 -14.10 3.64
CA TRP A 117 -19.31 -12.86 3.54
C TRP A 117 -20.52 -13.03 2.61
N ASP A 118 -21.61 -12.35 2.95
CA ASP A 118 -22.90 -12.40 2.26
C ASP A 118 -23.51 -11.01 2.04
N LEU A 119 -22.74 -9.93 2.28
CA LEU A 119 -23.14 -8.57 1.93
C LEU A 119 -23.40 -8.43 0.42
N LEU A 120 -22.61 -9.12 -0.41
CA LEU A 120 -22.80 -9.19 -1.85
C LEU A 120 -23.10 -10.64 -2.27
N PRO A 121 -23.87 -10.86 -3.35
CA PRO A 121 -24.06 -12.18 -3.92
C PRO A 121 -22.72 -12.82 -4.28
N ARG A 122 -22.58 -14.14 -4.09
CA ARG A 122 -21.37 -14.87 -4.51
C ARG A 122 -21.15 -14.73 -6.01
N GLY A 123 -19.93 -14.37 -6.41
CA GLY A 123 -19.58 -14.15 -7.81
C GLY A 123 -20.12 -12.84 -8.40
N ALA A 124 -20.59 -11.90 -7.56
CA ALA A 124 -20.90 -10.55 -8.02
C ALA A 124 -19.66 -9.90 -8.67
N PRO A 125 -19.83 -9.06 -9.70
CA PRO A 125 -18.74 -8.26 -10.23
C PRO A 125 -18.21 -7.27 -9.17
N PRO A 126 -17.05 -6.64 -9.40
CA PRO A 126 -16.42 -5.75 -8.44
C PRO A 126 -17.38 -4.66 -7.94
N LEU A 127 -17.40 -4.42 -6.64
CA LEU A 127 -18.16 -3.34 -6.03
C LEU A 127 -17.48 -2.01 -6.36
N HIS A 128 -18.18 -1.09 -6.99
CA HIS A 128 -17.64 0.22 -7.38
C HIS A 128 -18.17 1.36 -6.48
N ALA A 129 -19.45 1.33 -6.14
CA ALA A 129 -20.06 2.42 -5.38
C ALA A 129 -21.17 1.95 -4.46
N MET A 130 -21.50 2.80 -3.49
CA MET A 130 -22.65 2.66 -2.62
C MET A 130 -23.44 3.97 -2.59
N ALA A 131 -24.75 3.87 -2.83
CA ALA A 131 -25.69 4.94 -2.54
C ALA A 131 -26.38 4.68 -1.20
N ILE A 132 -26.41 5.70 -0.35
CA ILE A 132 -26.95 5.66 1.01
C ILE A 132 -28.23 6.49 1.04
N VAL A 133 -29.37 5.85 1.28
CA VAL A 133 -30.67 6.50 1.39
C VAL A 133 -31.18 6.39 2.82
N TYR A 134 -31.63 7.49 3.41
CA TYR A 134 -32.34 7.50 4.68
C TYR A 134 -33.72 8.15 4.53
N ALA A 135 -34.71 7.66 5.27
CA ALA A 135 -36.06 8.22 5.34
C ALA A 135 -36.69 8.03 6.73
N ARG A 136 -37.86 8.67 6.96
CA ARG A 136 -38.55 8.64 8.25
C ARG A 136 -39.37 7.39 8.46
N SER A 137 -39.89 6.81 7.37
CA SER A 137 -40.62 5.53 7.40
C SER A 137 -40.01 4.49 6.47
N GLN A 138 -40.35 3.22 6.72
CA GLN A 138 -39.97 2.11 5.85
C GLN A 138 -40.52 2.32 4.43
N ALA A 139 -41.78 2.72 4.30
CA ALA A 139 -42.42 2.94 3.00
C ALA A 139 -41.72 4.04 2.18
N GLU A 140 -41.31 5.14 2.82
CA GLU A 140 -40.55 6.21 2.15
C GLU A 140 -39.15 5.74 1.72
N ALA A 141 -38.47 4.96 2.56
CA ALA A 141 -37.15 4.42 2.24
C ALA A 141 -37.22 3.43 1.07
N ASP A 142 -38.23 2.54 1.07
CA ASP A 142 -38.48 1.57 0.00
C ASP A 142 -38.87 2.26 -1.30
N ALA A 143 -39.75 3.26 -1.24
CA ALA A 143 -40.16 4.06 -2.41
C ALA A 143 -38.94 4.77 -3.02
N ARG A 144 -38.15 5.49 -2.21
CA ARG A 144 -36.97 6.20 -2.71
C ARG A 144 -35.92 5.26 -3.27
N ALA A 145 -35.66 4.13 -2.61
CA ALA A 145 -34.73 3.14 -3.13
C ALA A 145 -35.22 2.50 -4.42
N SER A 146 -36.53 2.24 -4.55
CA SER A 146 -37.11 1.72 -5.80
C SER A 146 -37.00 2.72 -6.95
N GLU A 147 -37.25 4.00 -6.69
CA GLU A 147 -37.01 5.08 -7.66
C GLU A 147 -35.54 5.13 -8.07
N LEU A 148 -34.62 5.12 -7.11
CA LEU A 148 -33.18 5.13 -7.38
C LEU A 148 -32.75 3.89 -8.18
N CYS A 149 -33.26 2.71 -7.85
CA CYS A 149 -32.99 1.49 -8.59
C CYS A 149 -33.50 1.58 -10.03
N ALA A 150 -34.72 2.08 -10.25
CA ALA A 150 -35.26 2.28 -11.60
C ALA A 150 -34.44 3.30 -12.40
N GLU A 151 -33.99 4.39 -11.76
CA GLU A 151 -33.07 5.35 -12.37
C GLU A 151 -31.72 4.71 -12.75
N ILE A 152 -31.20 3.81 -11.90
CA ILE A 152 -29.94 3.07 -12.16
C ILE A 152 -30.10 2.09 -13.31
N GLU A 153 -31.19 1.30 -13.33
CA GLU A 153 -31.48 0.31 -14.38
C GLU A 153 -31.69 0.95 -15.75
N ALA A 154 -32.13 2.21 -15.80
CA ALA A 154 -32.20 3.01 -17.03
C ALA A 154 -30.81 3.45 -17.54
N THR A 155 -29.74 3.17 -16.80
CA THR A 155 -28.34 3.44 -17.18
C THR A 155 -27.56 2.12 -17.36
N ARG A 156 -26.31 2.20 -17.83
CA ARG A 156 -25.39 1.04 -17.85
C ARG A 156 -24.68 0.85 -16.51
N THR A 157 -25.44 0.88 -15.42
CA THR A 157 -24.97 0.66 -14.06
C THR A 157 -25.79 -0.49 -13.47
N ARG A 158 -25.12 -1.45 -12.85
CA ARG A 158 -25.75 -2.64 -12.28
C ARG A 158 -25.90 -2.50 -10.78
N ILE A 159 -27.07 -2.88 -10.28
CA ILE A 159 -27.33 -3.03 -8.84
C ILE A 159 -26.84 -4.41 -8.42
N LEU A 160 -25.91 -4.46 -7.47
CA LEU A 160 -25.37 -5.71 -6.93
C LEU A 160 -26.22 -6.24 -5.79
N HIS A 161 -26.61 -5.34 -4.89
CA HIS A 161 -27.39 -5.67 -3.71
C HIS A 161 -28.05 -4.41 -3.13
N VAL A 162 -29.20 -4.58 -2.47
CA VAL A 162 -29.82 -3.55 -1.64
C VAL A 162 -29.90 -4.09 -0.22
N GLN A 163 -29.06 -3.55 0.67
CA GLN A 163 -29.09 -3.89 2.08
C GLN A 163 -30.09 -2.98 2.81
N THR A 164 -31.07 -3.61 3.45
CA THR A 164 -32.08 -2.94 4.27
C THR A 164 -31.59 -2.79 5.70
N ALA A 165 -31.80 -1.61 6.28
CA ALA A 165 -31.55 -1.33 7.70
C ALA A 165 -32.67 -0.46 8.29
N ALA A 166 -32.93 -0.65 9.58
CA ALA A 166 -33.89 0.12 10.35
C ALA A 166 -33.42 0.26 11.80
N GLY A 167 -33.48 1.47 12.34
CA GLY A 167 -33.22 1.73 13.76
C GLY A 167 -34.26 1.06 14.63
N LEU A 168 -33.81 0.34 15.66
CA LEU A 168 -34.71 -0.28 16.63
C LEU A 168 -35.32 0.75 17.56
N GLU A 169 -36.38 0.34 18.26
CA GLU A 169 -37.05 1.16 19.24
C GLU A 169 -36.07 1.68 20.32
N GLY A 170 -36.23 2.93 20.71
CA GLY A 170 -35.35 3.58 21.69
C GLY A 170 -33.91 3.80 21.23
N GLY A 171 -33.57 3.58 19.95
CA GLY A 171 -32.19 3.76 19.45
C GLY A 171 -31.23 2.69 19.96
N ARG A 172 -31.72 1.46 20.11
CA ARG A 172 -30.95 0.32 20.61
C ARG A 172 -30.37 -0.52 19.48
N GLU A 173 -29.34 -1.30 19.79
CA GLU A 173 -28.87 -2.42 18.96
C GLU A 173 -29.48 -3.76 19.44
N HIS A 174 -29.18 -4.88 18.75
CA HIS A 174 -29.88 -6.15 18.97
C HIS A 174 -29.59 -6.84 20.31
N PHE A 175 -28.47 -6.56 20.98
CA PHE A 175 -28.25 -7.01 22.36
C PHE A 175 -29.01 -6.16 23.40
N GLY A 176 -29.68 -5.08 22.96
CA GLY A 176 -30.58 -4.23 23.73
C GLY A 176 -29.94 -2.93 24.25
N PHE A 177 -28.69 -2.62 23.91
CA PHE A 177 -27.98 -1.45 24.39
C PHE A 177 -28.29 -0.21 23.56
N ALA A 178 -28.49 0.94 24.23
CA ALA A 178 -28.57 2.23 23.55
C ALA A 178 -27.25 2.55 22.82
N ASP A 179 -27.33 2.85 21.52
CA ASP A 179 -26.16 3.15 20.69
C ASP A 179 -26.14 4.60 20.18
N GLY A 180 -25.02 5.04 19.62
CA GLY A 180 -24.81 6.39 19.08
C GLY A 180 -24.62 7.48 20.14
N GLY A 181 -24.53 7.10 21.42
CA GLY A 181 -24.43 8.03 22.56
C GLY A 181 -23.08 8.74 22.72
N SER A 182 -21.97 8.14 22.26
CA SER A 182 -20.64 8.75 22.28
C SER A 182 -20.09 8.85 20.87
N ASN A 183 -20.28 10.02 20.25
CA ASN A 183 -19.66 10.43 18.99
C ASN A 183 -18.87 11.73 19.24
N PRO A 184 -17.70 11.90 18.60
CA PRO A 184 -17.00 13.18 18.66
C PRO A 184 -17.81 14.28 17.99
N SER A 185 -17.61 15.51 18.45
CA SER A 185 -18.08 16.73 17.77
C SER A 185 -16.95 17.30 16.93
N VAL A 186 -17.28 17.95 15.81
CA VAL A 186 -16.27 18.48 14.88
C VAL A 186 -16.31 20.01 14.91
N ALA A 187 -15.14 20.66 14.96
CA ALA A 187 -15.08 22.12 14.98
C ALA A 187 -15.73 22.70 13.72
N GLY A 188 -16.67 23.64 13.87
CA GLY A 188 -17.35 24.25 12.73
C GLY A 188 -18.47 23.43 12.10
N ASP A 189 -18.87 22.29 12.69
CA ASP A 189 -20.02 21.48 12.23
C ASP A 189 -21.41 22.07 12.57
N GLY A 190 -21.43 23.18 13.32
CA GLY A 190 -22.67 23.86 13.73
C GLY A 190 -23.37 23.24 14.95
N SER A 191 -22.81 22.20 15.57
CA SER A 191 -23.40 21.51 16.74
C SER A 191 -23.31 22.28 18.06
N GLY A 192 -22.40 23.27 18.17
CA GLY A 192 -22.22 24.08 19.38
C GLY A 192 -21.69 23.31 20.60
N ALA A 193 -21.02 22.17 20.39
CA ALA A 193 -20.51 21.33 21.46
C ALA A 193 -19.46 22.07 22.35
N PRO A 194 -19.42 21.78 23.66
CA PRO A 194 -18.53 22.48 24.59
C PRO A 194 -17.03 22.21 24.34
N PRO A 195 -16.14 23.17 24.65
CA PRO A 195 -14.69 23.03 24.48
C PRO A 195 -14.12 21.77 25.15
N GLY A 196 -13.22 21.06 24.45
CA GLY A 196 -12.60 19.81 24.92
C GLY A 196 -13.22 18.52 24.39
N ARG A 197 -14.44 18.59 23.83
CA ARG A 197 -15.12 17.47 23.14
C ARG A 197 -15.12 17.59 21.61
N VAL A 198 -14.71 18.75 21.16
CA VAL A 198 -14.56 19.12 19.76
C VAL A 198 -13.18 18.66 19.28
N LEU A 199 -13.16 17.99 18.14
CA LEU A 199 -11.95 17.67 17.37
C LEU A 199 -11.87 18.63 16.18
N GLU A 200 -10.66 18.98 15.78
CA GLU A 200 -10.45 19.74 14.54
C GLU A 200 -10.94 18.93 13.32
N PRO A 201 -11.37 19.61 12.23
CA PRO A 201 -12.01 18.94 11.10
C PRO A 201 -11.11 17.89 10.44
N GLY A 202 -9.79 18.08 10.46
CA GLY A 202 -8.80 17.14 9.90
C GLY A 202 -8.83 15.73 10.47
N ALA A 203 -9.48 15.53 11.63
CA ALA A 203 -9.71 14.18 12.18
C ALA A 203 -10.69 13.34 11.33
N PHE A 204 -11.53 13.98 10.51
CA PHE A 204 -12.56 13.32 9.70
C PHE A 204 -12.63 13.79 8.25
N LEU A 205 -12.22 15.03 7.96
CA LEU A 205 -12.24 15.64 6.63
C LEU A 205 -10.80 15.83 6.13
N LEU A 206 -10.53 15.40 4.91
CA LEU A 206 -9.25 15.62 4.25
C LEU A 206 -9.07 17.09 3.84
N ASP A 207 -7.82 17.52 3.73
CA ASP A 207 -7.41 18.90 3.45
C ASP A 207 -7.82 19.92 4.54
N HIS A 208 -8.00 19.46 5.78
CA HIS A 208 -8.17 20.30 6.98
C HIS A 208 -7.12 19.98 8.03
N PRO A 209 -6.76 20.94 8.90
CA PRO A 209 -5.86 20.67 10.02
C PRO A 209 -6.52 19.72 11.01
N ASP A 210 -5.77 18.74 11.49
CA ASP A 210 -6.13 17.92 12.64
C ASP A 210 -5.79 18.63 13.96
N ASP A 211 -6.03 17.96 15.10
CA ASP A 211 -5.74 18.49 16.44
C ASP A 211 -4.25 18.81 16.67
N PHE A 212 -3.36 18.34 15.79
CA PHE A 212 -1.91 18.57 15.82
C PHE A 212 -1.45 19.58 14.77
N GLY A 213 -2.37 20.11 13.97
CA GLY A 213 -2.08 21.04 12.87
C GLY A 213 -1.57 20.37 11.60
N ALA A 214 -1.57 19.03 11.52
CA ALA A 214 -1.23 18.30 10.30
C ALA A 214 -2.41 18.34 9.33
N VAL A 215 -2.11 18.48 8.04
CA VAL A 215 -3.12 18.51 6.96
C VAL A 215 -2.86 17.37 6.01
N ALA A 216 -3.86 16.53 5.76
CA ALA A 216 -3.75 15.46 4.77
C ALA A 216 -3.53 16.04 3.37
N SER A 217 -2.38 15.75 2.77
CA SER A 217 -2.01 16.21 1.42
C SER A 217 -2.40 15.25 0.30
N ARG A 218 -2.95 14.08 0.66
CA ARG A 218 -3.35 13.00 -0.24
C ARG A 218 -4.83 12.62 -0.03
N PRO A 219 -5.52 12.10 -1.05
CA PRO A 219 -5.05 11.91 -2.43
C PRO A 219 -4.81 13.23 -3.18
N THR A 220 -4.12 13.16 -4.32
CA THR A 220 -3.91 14.26 -5.26
C THR A 220 -4.73 14.03 -6.52
N PRO A 221 -5.27 15.09 -7.16
CA PRO A 221 -5.06 16.51 -6.86
C PRO A 221 -5.93 17.02 -5.71
N LYS A 222 -5.85 18.32 -5.39
CA LYS A 222 -6.56 18.91 -4.23
C LYS A 222 -8.08 18.79 -4.35
N GLU A 223 -8.56 18.93 -5.58
CA GLU A 223 -9.95 18.83 -6.00
C GLU A 223 -10.55 17.48 -5.63
N LEU A 224 -9.75 16.42 -5.62
CA LEU A 224 -10.19 15.07 -5.27
C LEU A 224 -10.30 14.89 -3.75
N ARG A 225 -9.38 15.46 -2.96
CA ARG A 225 -9.36 15.27 -1.49
C ARG A 225 -10.18 16.27 -0.69
N ARG A 226 -10.34 17.52 -1.14
CA ARG A 226 -10.95 18.60 -0.33
C ARG A 226 -12.32 18.17 0.19
N ASN A 227 -12.53 18.27 1.51
CA ASN A 227 -13.78 17.88 2.18
C ASN A 227 -14.19 16.40 2.00
N GLY A 228 -13.31 15.57 1.44
CA GLY A 228 -13.50 14.13 1.35
C GLY A 228 -13.21 13.43 2.67
N THR A 229 -13.61 12.17 2.78
CA THR A 229 -13.38 11.32 3.97
C THR A 229 -13.35 9.85 3.56
N TYR A 230 -12.82 8.97 4.42
CA TYR A 230 -12.93 7.54 4.25
C TYR A 230 -14.07 6.97 5.12
N LEU A 231 -14.72 5.93 4.61
CA LEU A 231 -15.83 5.23 5.21
C LEU A 231 -15.51 3.73 5.27
N ALA A 232 -15.46 3.18 6.48
CA ALA A 232 -15.40 1.74 6.70
C ALA A 232 -16.81 1.18 6.95
N LEU A 233 -17.28 0.28 6.10
CA LEU A 233 -18.56 -0.41 6.24
C LEU A 233 -18.31 -1.86 6.65
N ARG A 234 -19.05 -2.34 7.66
CA ARG A 234 -19.09 -3.77 8.02
C ARG A 234 -20.53 -4.23 8.22
N LYS A 235 -20.89 -5.38 7.64
CA LYS A 235 -22.10 -6.13 7.99
C LYS A 235 -21.76 -7.07 9.14
N LEU A 236 -22.28 -6.78 10.32
CA LEU A 236 -21.99 -7.50 11.56
C LEU A 236 -23.23 -8.25 12.02
N ARG A 237 -23.24 -9.58 11.89
CA ARG A 237 -24.33 -10.42 12.39
C ARG A 237 -24.20 -10.59 13.90
N GLN A 238 -25.31 -10.53 14.63
CA GLN A 238 -25.34 -10.60 16.10
C GLN A 238 -26.11 -11.86 16.59
N ASP A 239 -25.45 -12.69 17.40
CA ASP A 239 -26.03 -13.85 18.09
C ASP A 239 -26.67 -13.44 19.42
N VAL A 240 -27.86 -12.85 19.34
CA VAL A 240 -28.62 -12.40 20.51
C VAL A 240 -28.96 -13.55 21.48
N PRO A 241 -29.43 -14.73 21.03
CA PRO A 241 -29.64 -15.88 21.91
C PRO A 241 -28.36 -16.30 22.64
N GLY A 242 -27.24 -16.39 21.92
CA GLY A 242 -25.93 -16.73 22.49
C GLY A 242 -25.50 -15.75 23.57
N PHE A 243 -25.61 -14.45 23.30
CA PHE A 243 -25.31 -13.40 24.27
C PHE A 243 -26.17 -13.50 25.53
N ARG A 244 -27.50 -13.66 25.38
CA ARG A 244 -28.44 -13.80 26.51
C ARG A 244 -28.12 -15.03 27.36
N ARG A 245 -27.86 -16.19 26.74
CA ARG A 245 -27.47 -17.42 27.47
C ARG A 245 -26.17 -17.23 28.24
N PHE A 246 -25.14 -16.70 27.58
CA PHE A 246 -23.84 -16.48 28.20
C PHE A 246 -23.95 -15.54 29.41
N VAL A 247 -24.70 -14.45 29.29
CA VAL A 247 -24.95 -13.53 30.41
C VAL A 247 -25.68 -14.23 31.56
N ALA A 248 -26.75 -14.98 31.28
CA ALA A 248 -27.53 -15.66 32.32
C ALA A 248 -26.73 -16.72 33.07
N GLU A 249 -25.95 -17.54 32.36
CA GLU A 249 -25.09 -18.58 32.93
C GLU A 249 -24.01 -17.99 33.83
N ASN A 250 -23.31 -16.94 33.35
CA ASN A 250 -22.26 -16.31 34.13
C ASN A 250 -22.82 -15.48 35.30
N ALA A 251 -23.99 -14.87 35.16
CA ALA A 251 -24.67 -14.19 36.27
C ALA A 251 -25.00 -15.16 37.42
N ALA A 252 -25.55 -16.34 37.08
CA ALA A 252 -25.82 -17.38 38.06
C ALA A 252 -24.54 -17.88 38.75
N MET A 253 -23.46 -18.09 37.99
CA MET A 253 -22.16 -18.52 38.52
C MET A 253 -21.54 -17.47 39.46
N LEU A 254 -21.66 -16.19 39.12
CA LEU A 254 -21.09 -15.09 39.90
C LEU A 254 -21.97 -14.65 41.09
N GLY A 255 -23.22 -15.10 41.15
CA GLY A 255 -24.20 -14.56 42.10
C GLY A 255 -24.49 -13.07 41.86
N MET A 256 -24.35 -12.61 40.61
CA MET A 256 -24.56 -11.21 40.20
C MET A 256 -25.86 -11.08 39.41
N ASP A 257 -26.41 -9.87 39.38
CA ASP A 257 -27.51 -9.54 38.49
C ASP A 257 -27.09 -9.66 37.01
N ALA A 258 -27.94 -10.26 36.19
CA ALA A 258 -27.65 -10.52 34.78
C ALA A 258 -27.47 -9.24 33.97
N GLU A 259 -28.23 -8.18 34.28
CA GLU A 259 -28.08 -6.89 33.61
C GLU A 259 -26.74 -6.24 34.01
N LEU A 260 -26.28 -6.40 35.25
CA LEU A 260 -24.95 -5.93 35.65
C LEU A 260 -23.82 -6.66 34.90
N VAL A 261 -23.92 -7.99 34.72
CA VAL A 261 -22.93 -8.75 33.93
C VAL A 261 -22.90 -8.25 32.49
N ALA A 262 -24.07 -8.09 31.85
CA ALA A 262 -24.16 -7.53 30.51
C ALA A 262 -23.54 -6.11 30.44
N ALA A 263 -23.82 -5.27 31.44
CA ALA A 263 -23.26 -3.94 31.53
C ALA A 263 -21.74 -3.96 31.70
N LYS A 264 -21.17 -4.93 32.43
CA LYS A 264 -19.71 -5.10 32.62
C LYS A 264 -19.01 -5.49 31.33
N LEU A 265 -19.62 -6.34 30.49
CA LEU A 265 -19.08 -6.69 29.17
C LEU A 265 -19.06 -5.47 28.24
N MET A 266 -20.14 -4.68 28.24
CA MET A 266 -20.28 -3.52 27.35
C MET A 266 -19.53 -2.27 27.84
N GLY A 267 -19.51 -2.05 29.16
CA GLY A 267 -19.06 -0.83 29.84
C GLY A 267 -20.18 0.21 30.08
N ARG A 268 -21.42 -0.12 29.69
CA ARG A 268 -22.64 0.68 29.91
C ARG A 268 -23.82 -0.24 30.18
N TRP A 269 -24.79 0.25 30.94
CA TRP A 269 -26.12 -0.37 31.03
C TRP A 269 -26.85 -0.31 29.69
N ARG A 270 -27.86 -1.15 29.48
CA ARG A 270 -28.68 -1.10 28.25
C ARG A 270 -29.37 0.24 28.04
N SER A 271 -29.63 1.01 29.10
CA SER A 271 -30.14 2.38 29.01
C SER A 271 -29.16 3.39 28.38
N GLY A 272 -27.86 3.06 28.37
CA GLY A 272 -26.76 3.95 27.99
C GLY A 272 -26.03 4.61 29.16
N ALA A 273 -26.48 4.44 30.41
CA ALA A 273 -25.74 4.92 31.59
C ALA A 273 -24.35 4.24 31.68
N PRO A 274 -23.24 5.00 31.81
CA PRO A 274 -21.90 4.41 31.89
C PRO A 274 -21.61 3.82 33.27
N LEU A 275 -20.96 2.65 33.30
CA LEU A 275 -20.61 1.98 34.56
C LEU A 275 -19.70 2.82 35.46
N VAL A 276 -18.89 3.72 34.91
CA VAL A 276 -18.03 4.60 35.70
C VAL A 276 -18.85 5.51 36.64
N LEU A 277 -20.03 5.95 36.18
CA LEU A 277 -20.92 6.85 36.93
C LEU A 277 -22.01 6.10 37.71
N ALA A 278 -22.44 4.93 37.21
CA ALA A 278 -23.47 4.09 37.81
C ALA A 278 -22.97 2.64 37.91
N PRO A 279 -22.06 2.32 38.85
CA PRO A 279 -21.33 1.04 38.85
C PRO A 279 -22.14 -0.18 39.31
N GLU A 280 -23.20 0.03 40.08
CA GLU A 280 -23.96 -1.05 40.74
C GLU A 280 -25.38 -1.23 40.20
N LYS A 281 -26.01 -0.14 39.75
CA LYS A 281 -27.41 -0.15 39.30
C LYS A 281 -27.62 0.84 38.15
N ASP A 282 -28.50 0.49 37.22
CA ASP A 282 -28.85 1.33 36.09
C ASP A 282 -29.51 2.67 36.52
N GLU A 283 -29.26 3.72 35.75
CA GLU A 283 -29.90 5.03 35.83
C GLU A 283 -30.55 5.39 34.47
N PRO A 284 -31.73 4.84 34.12
CA PRO A 284 -32.32 5.01 32.78
C PRO A 284 -32.61 6.47 32.40
N ASN A 285 -32.86 7.31 33.40
CA ASN A 285 -33.20 8.72 33.26
C ASN A 285 -31.98 9.64 33.34
N MET A 286 -30.75 9.11 33.31
CA MET A 286 -29.54 9.93 33.30
C MET A 286 -29.57 10.89 32.09
N PRO A 287 -29.33 12.20 32.24
CA PRO A 287 -29.36 13.12 31.11
C PRO A 287 -28.27 12.79 30.07
N PRO A 288 -28.54 12.90 28.74
CA PRO A 288 -27.59 12.55 27.68
C PRO A 288 -26.23 13.23 27.81
N GLU A 289 -26.21 14.49 28.23
CA GLU A 289 -25.00 15.27 28.50
C GLU A 289 -24.14 14.61 29.60
N ARG A 290 -24.74 14.04 30.64
CA ARG A 290 -24.01 13.37 31.72
C ARG A 290 -23.51 11.98 31.30
N ARG A 291 -24.23 11.28 30.41
CA ARG A 291 -23.90 9.89 29.99
C ARG A 291 -22.53 9.75 29.34
N ASP A 292 -21.93 10.82 28.84
CA ASP A 292 -20.59 10.78 28.25
C ASP A 292 -19.53 11.61 29.01
N HIS A 293 -19.89 12.23 30.14
CA HIS A 293 -19.01 12.99 31.03
C HIS A 293 -18.34 12.07 32.05
N PHE A 294 -17.36 11.29 31.60
CA PHE A 294 -16.52 10.50 32.50
C PHE A 294 -15.15 10.21 31.90
N ALA A 295 -14.22 9.81 32.75
CA ALA A 295 -12.84 9.47 32.47
C ALA A 295 -12.46 8.19 33.24
N TYR A 296 -11.64 7.35 32.64
CA TYR A 296 -11.26 6.07 33.23
C TYR A 296 -10.12 6.21 34.23
N ARG A 297 -9.04 6.92 33.91
CA ARG A 297 -7.90 7.01 34.85
C ARG A 297 -8.26 7.87 36.06
N THR A 298 -8.93 8.99 35.88
CA THR A 298 -9.23 9.89 37.00
C THR A 298 -10.33 9.36 37.92
N GLU A 299 -11.33 8.66 37.41
CA GLU A 299 -12.49 8.22 38.19
C GLU A 299 -12.53 6.72 38.49
N ASP A 300 -11.86 5.89 37.68
CA ASP A 300 -11.83 4.43 37.83
C ASP A 300 -10.46 3.81 37.43
N PRO A 301 -9.36 4.27 38.09
CA PRO A 301 -7.99 3.90 37.71
C PRO A 301 -7.70 2.40 37.82
N GLN A 302 -8.41 1.71 38.71
CA GLN A 302 -8.26 0.27 38.96
C GLN A 302 -9.24 -0.58 38.14
N GLY A 303 -10.15 0.03 37.37
CA GLY A 303 -11.13 -0.70 36.56
C GLY A 303 -12.21 -1.42 37.38
N LEU A 304 -12.39 -1.07 38.65
CA LEU A 304 -13.36 -1.72 39.55
C LEU A 304 -14.80 -1.44 39.11
N ARG A 305 -15.06 -0.24 38.55
CA ARG A 305 -16.38 0.15 38.06
C ARG A 305 -16.61 -0.37 36.65
N CYS A 306 -15.75 -0.01 35.70
CA CYS A 306 -15.82 -0.43 34.31
C CYS A 306 -14.59 -1.29 33.99
N PRO A 307 -14.74 -2.61 33.74
CA PRO A 307 -13.60 -3.47 33.46
C PRO A 307 -12.73 -2.95 32.31
N PHE A 308 -11.41 -3.12 32.40
CA PHE A 308 -10.49 -2.70 31.34
C PHE A 308 -10.80 -3.34 29.98
N GLY A 309 -11.23 -4.59 29.98
CA GLY A 309 -11.68 -5.31 28.78
C GLY A 309 -13.07 -4.91 28.26
N ALA A 310 -13.82 -4.05 28.95
CA ALA A 310 -15.18 -3.70 28.53
C ALA A 310 -15.22 -3.00 27.17
N HIS A 311 -16.24 -3.29 26.36
CA HIS A 311 -16.27 -2.90 24.95
C HIS A 311 -15.98 -1.41 24.71
N ILE A 312 -16.70 -0.52 25.40
CA ILE A 312 -16.51 0.93 25.22
C ILE A 312 -15.17 1.46 25.78
N ARG A 313 -14.54 0.74 26.72
CA ARG A 313 -13.22 1.10 27.29
C ARG A 313 -12.10 0.67 26.36
N ARG A 314 -12.27 -0.44 25.63
CA ARG A 314 -11.35 -0.86 24.58
C ARG A 314 -11.45 0.01 23.32
N ALA A 315 -12.68 0.23 22.84
CA ALA A 315 -12.92 1.03 21.63
C ALA A 315 -12.49 2.50 21.79
N ASN A 316 -12.60 3.05 23.00
CA ASN A 316 -12.14 4.40 23.32
C ASN A 316 -11.58 4.45 24.76
N PRO A 317 -10.26 4.31 24.96
CA PRO A 317 -9.63 4.27 26.27
C PRO A 317 -9.55 5.63 26.99
N ARG A 318 -10.04 6.73 26.39
CA ARG A 318 -10.08 8.08 26.99
C ARG A 318 -8.73 8.49 27.60
N ASP A 319 -8.70 8.81 28.89
CA ASP A 319 -7.53 9.26 29.64
C ASP A 319 -6.71 8.11 30.26
N ALA A 320 -7.08 6.84 30.00
CA ALA A 320 -6.34 5.67 30.46
C ALA A 320 -4.93 5.58 29.83
N MET A 321 -4.70 6.20 28.65
CA MET A 321 -3.37 6.24 28.02
C MET A 321 -2.35 7.05 28.83
N PRO A 322 -1.09 6.57 29.02
CA PRO A 322 -0.02 7.32 29.68
C PRO A 322 0.14 8.74 29.13
N VAL A 323 0.56 9.70 29.98
CA VAL A 323 0.61 11.15 29.65
C VAL A 323 1.33 11.44 28.31
N ALA A 324 2.41 10.71 28.01
CA ALA A 324 3.19 10.83 26.78
C ALA A 324 2.44 10.42 25.49
N ARG A 325 1.29 9.74 25.59
CA ARG A 325 0.46 9.27 24.45
C ARG A 325 -0.99 9.74 24.51
N ARG A 326 -1.37 10.64 25.43
CA ARG A 326 -2.76 11.14 25.55
C ARG A 326 -3.25 11.84 24.30
N THR A 327 -2.35 12.48 23.57
CA THR A 327 -2.60 13.06 22.25
C THR A 327 -3.02 12.00 21.23
N ALA A 328 -2.41 10.81 21.23
CA ALA A 328 -2.73 9.73 20.29
C ALA A 328 -4.19 9.23 20.38
N VAL A 329 -4.84 9.28 21.56
CA VAL A 329 -6.26 8.88 21.70
C VAL A 329 -7.19 9.74 20.85
N ARG A 330 -6.85 11.03 20.68
CA ARG A 330 -7.62 11.95 19.84
C ARG A 330 -7.45 11.64 18.35
N THR A 331 -6.32 11.05 17.96
CA THR A 331 -6.06 10.54 16.61
C THR A 331 -7.01 9.39 16.26
N HIS A 332 -7.23 8.43 17.15
CA HIS A 332 -7.95 7.18 16.86
C HIS A 332 -9.50 7.28 16.93
N ARG A 333 -10.08 8.47 16.76
CA ARG A 333 -11.53 8.70 16.93
C ARG A 333 -12.30 8.36 15.66
N LEU A 334 -13.52 7.83 15.80
CA LEU A 334 -14.40 7.48 14.68
C LEU A 334 -15.75 8.19 14.82
N LEU A 335 -16.32 8.64 13.69
CA LEU A 335 -17.70 9.08 13.60
C LEU A 335 -18.57 7.91 13.14
N ARG A 336 -19.38 7.34 14.05
CA ARG A 336 -20.19 6.16 13.76
C ARG A 336 -21.58 6.54 13.26
N ARG A 337 -22.03 5.87 12.20
CA ARG A 337 -23.34 6.06 11.56
C ARG A 337 -24.02 4.72 11.24
N GLY A 338 -23.78 3.73 12.09
CA GLY A 338 -24.35 2.40 11.91
C GLY A 338 -25.86 2.35 12.15
N MET A 339 -26.50 1.32 11.61
CA MET A 339 -27.93 1.05 11.78
C MET A 339 -28.19 -0.46 11.85
N ALA A 340 -29.14 -0.87 12.68
CA ALA A 340 -29.50 -2.28 12.80
C ALA A 340 -30.17 -2.80 11.51
N TYR A 341 -30.03 -4.10 11.25
CA TYR A 341 -30.76 -4.82 10.21
C TYR A 341 -31.42 -6.08 10.81
N GLY A 342 -32.51 -6.52 10.18
CA GLY A 342 -33.31 -7.63 10.68
C GLY A 342 -34.21 -7.28 11.88
N PRO A 343 -35.24 -8.08 12.16
CA PRO A 343 -36.15 -7.83 13.27
C PRO A 343 -35.50 -8.11 14.64
N PRO A 344 -35.86 -7.35 15.69
CA PRO A 344 -35.38 -7.63 17.04
C PRO A 344 -35.91 -8.98 17.53
N LEU A 345 -35.11 -9.68 18.34
CA LEU A 345 -35.54 -10.90 19.02
C LEU A 345 -36.31 -10.54 20.31
N PRO A 346 -37.60 -10.89 20.44
CA PRO A 346 -38.37 -10.63 21.65
C PRO A 346 -37.69 -11.15 22.92
N GLU A 347 -37.92 -10.48 24.05
CA GLU A 347 -37.34 -10.87 25.33
C GLU A 347 -37.85 -12.26 25.76
N GLY A 348 -36.95 -13.10 26.29
CA GLY A 348 -37.26 -14.48 26.67
C GLY A 348 -37.43 -15.48 25.51
N GLN A 349 -37.40 -15.03 24.25
CA GLN A 349 -37.43 -15.93 23.09
C GLN A 349 -36.04 -16.54 22.83
N GLY A 350 -36.04 -17.84 22.52
CA GLY A 350 -34.84 -18.59 22.12
C GLY A 350 -34.42 -18.33 20.67
N GLU A 351 -33.55 -19.17 20.13
CA GLU A 351 -33.06 -19.02 18.75
C GLU A 351 -34.17 -19.21 17.71
N ASP A 352 -34.24 -18.28 16.76
CA ASP A 352 -35.21 -18.29 15.66
C ASP A 352 -34.54 -18.31 14.26
N HIS A 353 -33.21 -18.45 14.23
CA HIS A 353 -32.36 -18.50 13.03
C HIS A 353 -32.50 -17.32 12.05
N VAL A 354 -33.16 -16.22 12.44
CA VAL A 354 -33.28 -15.03 11.61
C VAL A 354 -31.97 -14.25 11.60
N ASP A 355 -31.53 -13.84 10.40
CA ASP A 355 -30.35 -12.98 10.25
C ASP A 355 -30.66 -11.56 10.74
N ARG A 356 -29.84 -11.10 11.68
CA ARG A 356 -29.97 -9.80 12.34
C ARG A 356 -28.61 -9.31 12.78
N GLY A 357 -28.48 -7.99 12.87
CA GLY A 357 -27.27 -7.39 13.38
C GLY A 357 -27.16 -5.92 13.04
N LEU A 358 -25.95 -5.46 12.77
CA LEU A 358 -25.62 -4.07 12.55
C LEU A 358 -24.93 -3.88 11.20
N ILE A 359 -25.41 -2.93 10.40
CA ILE A 359 -24.62 -2.31 9.35
C ILE A 359 -23.80 -1.23 10.03
N PHE A 360 -22.56 -1.55 10.38
CA PHE A 360 -21.62 -0.63 10.99
C PHE A 360 -21.04 0.28 9.93
N ILE A 361 -21.05 1.58 10.19
CA ILE A 361 -20.42 2.61 9.36
C ILE A 361 -19.57 3.49 10.27
N ALA A 362 -18.31 3.69 9.90
CA ALA A 362 -17.42 4.63 10.55
C ALA A 362 -16.74 5.54 9.53
N TYR A 363 -16.73 6.84 9.83
CA TYR A 363 -16.01 7.86 9.08
C TYR A 363 -14.71 8.28 9.78
N CYS A 364 -13.68 8.50 8.98
CA CYS A 364 -12.33 8.87 9.42
C CYS A 364 -11.50 9.50 8.29
N ALA A 365 -10.51 10.31 8.63
CA ALA A 365 -9.55 10.85 7.65
C ALA A 365 -8.41 9.86 7.32
N SER A 366 -8.18 8.85 8.16
CA SER A 366 -7.20 7.77 7.93
C SER A 366 -7.75 6.44 8.41
N LEU A 367 -7.87 5.47 7.50
CA LEU A 367 -8.32 4.12 7.82
C LEU A 367 -7.31 3.39 8.72
N SER A 368 -6.03 3.41 8.31
CA SER A 368 -4.92 2.77 9.05
C SER A 368 -4.73 3.37 10.43
N LEU A 369 -4.78 4.70 10.60
CA LEU A 369 -4.58 5.31 11.91
C LEU A 369 -5.84 5.32 12.78
N GLN A 370 -7.04 5.08 12.26
CA GLN A 370 -8.28 5.21 13.03
C GLN A 370 -9.04 3.89 13.08
N PHE A 371 -9.66 3.48 11.98
CA PHE A 371 -10.54 2.32 11.96
C PHE A 371 -9.78 1.03 12.23
N GLU A 372 -8.68 0.78 11.51
CA GLU A 372 -7.96 -0.49 11.65
C GLU A 372 -7.30 -0.62 13.03
N ILE A 373 -6.77 0.47 13.59
CA ILE A 373 -6.19 0.48 14.94
C ILE A 373 -7.25 0.22 16.01
N VAL A 374 -8.44 0.82 15.89
CA VAL A 374 -9.54 0.53 16.83
C VAL A 374 -9.96 -0.93 16.70
N GLN A 375 -10.03 -1.49 15.49
CA GLN A 375 -10.28 -2.92 15.29
C GLN A 375 -9.18 -3.79 15.94
N GLN A 376 -7.90 -3.40 15.83
CA GLN A 376 -6.81 -4.09 16.53
C GLN A 376 -6.99 -4.06 18.05
N TRP A 377 -7.39 -2.93 18.63
CA TRP A 377 -7.64 -2.84 20.08
C TRP A 377 -8.82 -3.70 20.54
N LEU A 378 -9.77 -3.99 19.65
CA LEU A 378 -10.87 -4.90 19.92
C LEU A 378 -10.41 -6.36 19.83
N ASN A 379 -9.60 -6.72 18.84
CA ASN A 379 -9.15 -8.10 18.64
C ASN A 379 -8.00 -8.52 19.58
N ASN A 380 -7.13 -7.58 19.93
CA ASN A 380 -5.89 -7.81 20.67
C ASN A 380 -5.78 -6.82 21.82
N GLY A 381 -4.88 -7.10 22.78
CA GLY A 381 -4.54 -6.18 23.87
C GLY A 381 -4.33 -4.74 23.40
N ASN A 382 -4.74 -3.79 24.24
CA ASN A 382 -4.73 -2.37 23.91
C ASN A 382 -3.93 -1.56 24.93
N VAL A 383 -3.92 -0.24 24.73
CA VAL A 383 -3.20 0.74 25.56
C VAL A 383 -3.67 0.87 27.01
N SER A 384 -4.74 0.18 27.40
CA SER A 384 -5.24 0.13 28.77
C SER A 384 -4.46 -0.84 29.65
N GLY A 385 -3.47 -1.55 29.10
CA GLY A 385 -2.58 -2.46 29.84
C GLY A 385 -3.00 -3.93 29.80
N GLU A 386 -4.00 -4.28 29.00
CA GLU A 386 -4.45 -5.66 28.80
C GLU A 386 -3.44 -6.45 27.96
N PRO A 387 -3.13 -7.72 28.31
CA PRO A 387 -2.29 -8.59 27.49
C PRO A 387 -2.83 -8.74 26.07
N SER A 388 -1.94 -8.97 25.11
CA SER A 388 -2.30 -9.16 23.69
C SER A 388 -3.28 -10.32 23.47
N THR A 389 -3.35 -11.28 24.38
CA THR A 389 -4.21 -12.47 24.35
C THR A 389 -5.66 -12.19 24.75
N VAL A 390 -5.97 -11.01 25.31
CA VAL A 390 -7.33 -10.64 25.75
C VAL A 390 -8.00 -9.80 24.68
N HIS A 391 -9.16 -10.25 24.19
CA HIS A 391 -9.98 -9.57 23.21
C HIS A 391 -11.22 -8.92 23.82
N ASP A 392 -11.90 -8.12 23.02
CA ASP A 392 -13.18 -7.51 23.33
C ASP A 392 -14.28 -8.56 23.49
N PRO A 393 -15.10 -8.48 24.55
CA PRO A 393 -16.06 -9.52 24.87
C PRO A 393 -17.32 -9.53 24.01
N VAL A 394 -17.48 -8.56 23.12
CA VAL A 394 -18.68 -8.41 22.27
C VAL A 394 -18.31 -8.64 20.80
N VAL A 395 -17.26 -7.95 20.32
CA VAL A 395 -16.91 -7.89 18.89
C VAL A 395 -15.50 -8.38 18.57
N GLY A 396 -14.72 -8.78 19.56
CA GLY A 396 -13.36 -9.27 19.35
C GLY A 396 -13.35 -10.57 18.57
N SER A 397 -12.49 -10.69 17.56
CA SER A 397 -12.31 -11.94 16.83
C SER A 397 -11.55 -12.96 17.69
N SER A 398 -12.16 -14.12 17.94
CA SER A 398 -11.61 -15.18 18.79
C SER A 398 -11.19 -16.39 17.94
N PHE A 399 -9.88 -16.66 17.84
CA PHE A 399 -9.36 -17.94 17.29
C PHE A 399 -9.59 -19.13 18.26
N SER A 400 -9.82 -18.85 19.54
CA SER A 400 -10.13 -19.80 20.60
C SER A 400 -11.10 -19.16 21.59
N GLN A 401 -11.73 -19.94 22.48
CA GLN A 401 -12.63 -19.38 23.49
C GLN A 401 -11.91 -18.36 24.37
N GLY A 402 -12.43 -17.13 24.40
CA GLY A 402 -11.83 -16.02 25.12
C GLY A 402 -12.01 -16.04 26.62
N THR A 403 -11.30 -15.12 27.28
CA THR A 403 -11.45 -14.84 28.71
C THR A 403 -11.79 -13.39 28.95
N PHE A 404 -12.67 -13.10 29.91
CA PHE A 404 -13.00 -11.75 30.35
C PHE A 404 -12.99 -11.66 31.87
N THR A 405 -12.38 -10.62 32.44
CA THR A 405 -12.28 -10.45 33.89
C THR A 405 -13.28 -9.44 34.44
N VAL A 406 -14.02 -9.85 35.47
CA VAL A 406 -14.95 -9.00 36.24
C VAL A 406 -14.36 -8.73 37.62
N PRO A 407 -13.90 -7.51 37.91
CA PRO A 407 -13.48 -7.12 39.25
C PRO A 407 -14.68 -6.85 40.16
N VAL A 408 -14.55 -7.23 41.43
CA VAL A 408 -15.52 -6.97 42.48
C VAL A 408 -14.88 -6.04 43.52
N ALA A 409 -15.56 -4.93 43.79
CA ALA A 409 -15.15 -3.99 44.81
C ALA A 409 -15.53 -4.50 46.22
N GLY A 410 -14.64 -4.30 47.18
CA GLY A 410 -14.88 -4.52 48.59
C GLY A 410 -15.67 -3.38 49.23
N PRO A 411 -16.04 -3.51 50.51
CA PRO A 411 -16.86 -2.54 51.23
C PRO A 411 -16.27 -1.12 51.29
N ASN A 412 -14.94 -0.98 51.15
CA ASN A 412 -14.23 0.31 51.19
C ASN A 412 -13.77 0.77 49.79
N GLY A 413 -14.23 0.11 48.71
CA GLY A 413 -13.86 0.44 47.33
C GLY A 413 -12.50 -0.10 46.88
N GLU A 414 -11.91 -1.03 47.63
CA GLU A 414 -10.71 -1.79 47.29
C GLU A 414 -11.04 -2.98 46.37
N LEU A 415 -10.05 -3.54 45.67
CA LEU A 415 -10.24 -4.78 44.93
C LEU A 415 -10.42 -5.95 45.92
N ALA A 416 -11.62 -6.55 45.96
CA ALA A 416 -11.89 -7.71 46.82
C ALA A 416 -11.61 -9.04 46.10
N SER A 417 -12.10 -9.19 44.87
CA SER A 417 -11.88 -10.38 44.04
C SER A 417 -11.91 -10.05 42.55
N VAL A 418 -11.36 -10.95 41.73
CA VAL A 418 -11.47 -10.91 40.27
C VAL A 418 -12.02 -12.26 39.81
N HIS A 419 -13.13 -12.23 39.09
CA HIS A 419 -13.69 -13.41 38.46
C HIS A 419 -13.32 -13.45 36.99
N THR A 420 -12.90 -14.61 36.50
CA THR A 420 -12.59 -14.79 35.07
C THR A 420 -13.71 -15.59 34.42
N LEU A 421 -14.40 -14.96 33.48
CA LEU A 421 -15.34 -15.62 32.59
C LEU A 421 -14.54 -16.30 31.49
N CYS A 422 -14.51 -17.63 31.51
CA CYS A 422 -13.88 -18.43 30.47
C CYS A 422 -14.93 -18.85 29.44
N GLY A 423 -14.48 -19.27 28.26
CA GLY A 423 -15.40 -19.84 27.28
C GLY A 423 -16.11 -18.80 26.41
N LEU A 424 -15.62 -17.56 26.37
CA LEU A 424 -16.26 -16.44 25.68
C LEU A 424 -16.39 -16.75 24.17
N PRO A 425 -17.61 -16.86 23.62
CA PRO A 425 -17.82 -17.11 22.21
C PRO A 425 -17.85 -15.79 21.41
N SER A 426 -17.65 -15.88 20.10
CA SER A 426 -17.88 -14.74 19.20
C SER A 426 -19.38 -14.48 19.05
N PHE A 427 -19.90 -13.45 19.72
CA PHE A 427 -21.31 -13.04 19.60
C PHE A 427 -21.59 -12.26 18.32
N VAL A 428 -20.54 -11.65 17.75
CA VAL A 428 -20.62 -10.87 16.52
C VAL A 428 -19.78 -11.54 15.44
N ARG A 429 -20.35 -11.67 14.25
CA ARG A 429 -19.67 -12.26 13.08
C ARG A 429 -19.62 -11.29 11.92
N ALA A 430 -18.48 -11.20 11.26
CA ALA A 430 -18.32 -10.41 10.05
C ALA A 430 -18.96 -11.15 8.86
N ARG A 431 -19.85 -10.47 8.15
CA ARG A 431 -20.57 -11.01 6.99
C ARG A 431 -20.38 -10.17 5.74
N GLY A 432 -19.39 -9.28 5.75
CA GLY A 432 -19.09 -8.40 4.64
C GLY A 432 -18.53 -7.07 5.10
N GLY A 433 -17.78 -6.45 4.23
CA GLY A 433 -17.34 -5.08 4.42
C GLY A 433 -16.60 -4.54 3.23
N ALA A 434 -16.43 -3.23 3.22
CA ALA A 434 -15.71 -2.51 2.18
C ALA A 434 -15.19 -1.18 2.72
N TYR A 435 -14.10 -0.71 2.13
CA TYR A 435 -13.64 0.65 2.31
C TYR A 435 -14.14 1.52 1.17
N PHE A 436 -14.63 2.70 1.52
CA PHE A 436 -15.07 3.68 0.55
C PHE A 436 -14.40 5.02 0.79
N PHE A 437 -14.18 5.76 -0.28
CA PHE A 437 -13.93 7.17 -0.29
C PHE A 437 -15.27 7.91 -0.50
N VAL A 438 -15.53 8.90 0.35
CA VAL A 438 -16.71 9.77 0.27
C VAL A 438 -16.23 11.15 -0.13
N PRO A 439 -16.28 11.48 -1.43
CA PRO A 439 -15.83 12.77 -1.94
C PRO A 439 -16.74 13.92 -1.50
N GLY A 440 -16.19 15.14 -1.43
CA GLY A 440 -16.97 16.37 -1.40
C GLY A 440 -17.76 16.59 -2.70
N ILE A 441 -18.69 17.54 -2.73
CA ILE A 441 -19.52 17.83 -3.91
C ILE A 441 -18.66 18.33 -5.08
N HIS A 442 -17.61 19.12 -4.82
CA HIS A 442 -16.64 19.57 -5.80
C HIS A 442 -15.80 18.42 -6.32
N ALA A 443 -15.39 17.49 -5.46
CA ALA A 443 -14.71 16.26 -5.86
C ALA A 443 -15.61 15.37 -6.73
N LEU A 444 -16.92 15.27 -6.45
CA LEU A 444 -17.87 14.57 -7.33
C LEU A 444 -17.95 15.22 -8.72
N ARG A 445 -17.97 16.56 -8.79
CA ARG A 445 -17.93 17.29 -10.07
C ARG A 445 -16.60 17.06 -10.79
N TYR A 446 -15.50 16.96 -10.04
CA TYR A 446 -14.21 16.57 -10.58
C TYR A 446 -14.30 15.18 -11.21
N LEU A 447 -14.77 14.16 -10.49
CA LEU A 447 -14.95 12.78 -10.98
C LEU A 447 -15.80 12.68 -12.27
N VAL A 448 -16.79 13.57 -12.44
CA VAL A 448 -17.60 13.65 -13.67
C VAL A 448 -16.83 14.27 -14.84
N ASN A 449 -15.94 15.23 -14.56
CA ASN A 449 -15.25 16.04 -15.55
C ASN A 449 -13.79 15.65 -15.79
N VAL A 450 -13.23 14.67 -15.04
CA VAL A 450 -11.94 14.06 -15.37
C VAL A 450 -12.04 13.62 -16.83
N ALA A 451 -11.08 13.97 -17.68
CA ALA A 451 -11.08 13.40 -19.03
C ALA A 451 -11.14 11.87 -18.88
N PRO A 452 -12.03 11.14 -19.55
CA PRO A 452 -11.86 9.69 -19.58
C PRO A 452 -10.43 9.45 -20.09
N PRO A 453 -9.65 8.49 -19.57
CA PRO A 453 -8.56 7.98 -20.37
C PRO A 453 -9.21 7.65 -21.71
N GLU A 454 -8.74 8.26 -22.79
CA GLU A 454 -9.36 8.07 -24.09
C GLU A 454 -9.39 6.57 -24.38
N THR A 455 -10.54 5.94 -24.21
CA THR A 455 -10.85 4.71 -24.93
C THR A 455 -11.13 5.16 -26.35
N GLN A 456 -10.08 5.39 -27.13
CA GLN A 456 -10.24 5.60 -28.55
C GLN A 456 -10.82 4.33 -29.17
N PRO A 457 -11.94 4.41 -29.92
CA PRO A 457 -12.38 3.29 -30.72
C PRO A 457 -11.27 2.92 -31.70
N ILE A 458 -10.98 1.61 -31.79
CA ILE A 458 -9.98 1.01 -32.69
C ILE A 458 -10.10 1.53 -34.13
N GLU A 459 -11.28 1.97 -34.58
CA GLU A 459 -11.50 2.52 -35.93
C GLU A 459 -10.93 3.92 -36.15
N THR A 460 -10.81 4.76 -35.10
CA THR A 460 -10.15 6.08 -35.19
C THR A 460 -8.63 5.93 -35.15
N PHE A 461 -8.12 4.99 -34.36
CA PHE A 461 -6.73 4.54 -34.41
C PHE A 461 -6.40 4.01 -35.81
N LEU A 462 -7.24 3.16 -36.40
CA LEU A 462 -7.05 2.65 -37.76
C LEU A 462 -7.14 3.73 -38.84
N GLN A 463 -8.00 4.75 -38.72
CA GLN A 463 -8.03 5.87 -39.68
C GLN A 463 -6.80 6.78 -39.57
N SER A 464 -6.28 7.02 -38.35
CA SER A 464 -4.99 7.70 -38.16
C SER A 464 -3.79 6.85 -38.62
N TYR A 465 -3.92 5.52 -38.56
CA TYR A 465 -2.94 4.55 -39.04
C TYR A 465 -2.93 4.41 -40.57
N THR A 466 -4.08 4.61 -41.24
CA THR A 466 -4.21 4.47 -42.69
C THR A 466 -3.73 5.72 -43.45
N LEU A 467 -3.74 6.90 -42.82
CA LEU A 467 -3.20 8.12 -43.41
C LEU A 467 -1.67 8.28 -43.26
N ALA A 468 -1.00 7.37 -42.56
CA ALA A 468 0.46 7.33 -42.43
C ALA A 468 1.13 6.27 -43.33
N GLN A 469 0.43 5.80 -44.37
CA GLN A 469 0.96 4.86 -45.36
C GLN A 469 1.41 5.50 -46.68
N ASN A 470 1.41 6.83 -46.81
CA ASN A 470 2.02 7.49 -47.96
C ASN A 470 3.15 8.41 -47.51
N ASP A 471 4.28 8.24 -48.19
CA ASP A 471 5.60 8.84 -47.99
C ASP A 471 5.63 10.32 -47.57
N GLU A 472 6.71 10.62 -46.83
CA GLU A 472 7.35 11.92 -46.54
C GLU A 472 7.18 12.44 -45.10
N ASP A 473 7.87 11.80 -44.14
CA ASP A 473 8.98 12.43 -43.39
C ASP A 473 9.48 11.53 -42.24
N LYS A 474 10.75 11.13 -42.35
CA LYS A 474 11.45 10.21 -41.44
C LYS A 474 12.11 10.95 -40.26
N LYS A 475 11.40 11.39 -39.20
CA LYS A 475 12.14 11.98 -38.04
C LYS A 475 11.68 11.76 -36.59
N ASP A 476 10.46 11.34 -36.24
CA ASP A 476 10.00 11.49 -34.84
C ASP A 476 9.72 10.17 -34.05
N SER A 477 10.44 9.07 -34.30
CA SER A 477 10.22 7.77 -33.62
C SER A 477 11.17 7.44 -32.45
N VAL A 478 11.89 8.44 -31.96
CA VAL A 478 12.99 8.24 -31.00
C VAL A 478 12.73 8.94 -29.67
N GLU A 479 12.05 10.08 -29.70
CA GLU A 479 11.75 10.91 -28.53
C GLU A 479 10.82 10.19 -27.54
N ALA A 480 9.88 9.37 -28.05
CA ALA A 480 8.96 8.58 -27.23
C ALA A 480 9.64 7.47 -26.41
N CYS A 481 10.72 6.87 -26.93
CA CYS A 481 11.44 5.79 -26.23
C CYS A 481 12.36 6.32 -25.11
N LEU A 482 12.61 7.63 -25.09
CA LEU A 482 13.38 8.31 -24.03
C LEU A 482 12.53 8.72 -22.81
N LEU A 483 11.20 8.68 -22.94
CA LEU A 483 10.26 9.25 -21.96
C LEU A 483 9.53 8.21 -21.09
N ASP A 484 9.48 6.91 -21.44
CA ASP A 484 8.95 5.86 -20.53
C ASP A 484 9.37 4.39 -20.86
N PRO A 485 10.49 3.90 -20.32
CA PRO A 485 10.87 2.48 -20.35
C PRO A 485 10.44 1.59 -19.17
N VAL A 486 9.72 2.06 -18.14
CA VAL A 486 9.48 1.23 -16.93
C VAL A 486 8.03 0.76 -16.79
N THR A 487 7.06 1.43 -17.43
CA THR A 487 5.63 1.07 -17.33
C THR A 487 5.05 0.38 -18.57
N ALA A 488 5.78 0.26 -19.67
CA ALA A 488 5.31 -0.44 -20.85
C ALA A 488 5.48 -1.97 -20.70
N ARG A 489 4.40 -2.69 -20.39
CA ARG A 489 4.27 -4.15 -20.60
C ARG A 489 4.35 -4.60 -22.08
N ARG A 490 4.80 -3.72 -22.99
CA ARG A 490 5.43 -3.91 -24.30
C ARG A 490 5.56 -2.51 -24.94
N PRO A 491 6.77 -1.95 -25.13
CA PRO A 491 6.93 -0.73 -25.89
C PRO A 491 6.71 -1.04 -27.38
N PHE A 492 5.77 -0.38 -28.03
CA PHE A 492 5.72 -0.34 -29.50
C PHE A 492 6.87 0.51 -30.11
N CYS A 493 7.95 0.76 -29.35
CA CYS A 493 9.23 1.27 -29.85
C CYS A 493 10.39 0.27 -29.75
N ASP A 494 10.13 -0.97 -29.31
CA ASP A 494 11.15 -2.00 -29.09
C ASP A 494 10.96 -3.23 -30.00
N THR A 495 10.60 -3.01 -31.26
CA THR A 495 10.88 -4.06 -32.23
C THR A 495 12.38 -4.03 -32.48
N ALA A 496 13.04 -5.19 -32.40
CA ALA A 496 14.41 -5.37 -32.91
C ALA A 496 14.58 -4.73 -34.29
N GLU A 497 13.49 -4.64 -35.07
CA GLU A 497 13.40 -3.96 -36.36
C GLU A 497 13.66 -2.45 -36.30
N SER A 498 13.14 -1.70 -35.33
CA SER A 498 13.40 -0.25 -35.18
C SER A 498 14.87 0.01 -34.85
N TRP A 499 15.41 -0.75 -33.90
CA TRP A 499 16.82 -0.66 -33.54
C TRP A 499 17.73 -1.08 -34.70
N ARG A 500 17.38 -2.14 -35.43
CA ARG A 500 18.04 -2.57 -36.67
C ARG A 500 17.97 -1.49 -37.75
N ALA A 501 16.83 -0.82 -37.91
CA ALA A 501 16.69 0.28 -38.86
C ALA A 501 17.57 1.47 -38.47
N LEU A 502 17.63 1.83 -37.18
CA LEU A 502 18.50 2.87 -36.67
C LEU A 502 19.98 2.53 -36.90
N ARG A 503 20.41 1.31 -36.54
CA ARG A 503 21.78 0.82 -36.82
C ARG A 503 22.14 0.93 -38.30
N LYS A 504 21.19 0.66 -39.21
CA LYS A 504 21.42 0.73 -40.67
C LYS A 504 21.43 2.15 -41.22
N GLN A 505 20.52 3.02 -40.79
CA GLN A 505 20.25 4.31 -41.43
C GLN A 505 20.89 5.49 -40.70
N ALA A 506 20.88 5.49 -39.36
CA ALA A 506 21.37 6.57 -38.52
C ALA A 506 21.89 6.03 -37.18
N PRO A 507 23.02 5.29 -37.18
CA PRO A 507 23.51 4.58 -35.98
C PRO A 507 23.91 5.51 -34.83
N ILE A 508 24.25 6.75 -35.15
CA ILE A 508 24.43 7.88 -34.23
C ILE A 508 23.37 8.91 -34.62
N PHE A 509 22.37 9.10 -33.76
CA PHE A 509 21.18 9.89 -34.07
C PHE A 509 20.97 10.99 -33.04
N GLU A 510 21.03 12.25 -33.49
CA GLU A 510 20.79 13.40 -32.63
C GLU A 510 19.29 13.64 -32.41
N THR A 511 18.92 13.91 -31.16
CA THR A 511 17.56 14.23 -30.74
C THR A 511 17.56 15.48 -29.85
N PRO A 512 16.40 16.12 -29.60
CA PRO A 512 16.30 17.22 -28.63
C PRO A 512 16.76 16.87 -27.21
N HIS A 513 16.87 15.58 -26.89
CA HIS A 513 17.15 15.08 -25.55
C HIS A 513 18.55 14.45 -25.40
N GLY A 514 19.31 14.36 -26.50
CA GLY A 514 20.63 13.75 -26.52
C GLY A 514 20.92 13.00 -27.82
N VAL A 515 22.12 12.44 -27.92
CA VAL A 515 22.58 11.66 -29.05
C VAL A 515 22.46 10.18 -28.75
N LEU A 516 21.65 9.47 -29.53
CA LEU A 516 21.52 8.03 -29.40
C LEU A 516 22.58 7.29 -30.18
N VAL A 517 23.09 6.21 -29.58
CA VAL A 517 24.12 5.35 -30.15
C VAL A 517 23.66 3.90 -30.09
N SER A 518 23.62 3.24 -31.24
CA SER A 518 22.95 1.95 -31.41
C SER A 518 23.86 0.81 -31.87
N ARG A 519 24.96 1.09 -32.56
CA ARG A 519 25.91 0.07 -33.00
C ARG A 519 26.86 -0.35 -31.88
N PHE A 520 27.20 -1.62 -31.85
CA PHE A 520 28.03 -2.23 -30.81
C PHE A 520 29.38 -1.54 -30.63
N ARG A 521 30.08 -1.28 -31.74
CA ARG A 521 31.41 -0.63 -31.72
C ARG A 521 31.34 0.80 -31.22
N ASP A 522 30.29 1.54 -31.58
CA ASP A 522 30.11 2.93 -31.19
C ASP A 522 29.71 3.03 -29.71
N VAL A 523 28.86 2.10 -29.23
CA VAL A 523 28.55 1.95 -27.80
C VAL A 523 29.80 1.61 -27.00
N GLN A 524 30.64 0.67 -27.46
CA GLN A 524 31.91 0.35 -26.81
C GLN A 524 32.83 1.57 -26.76
N GLU A 525 32.92 2.35 -27.85
CA GLU A 525 33.72 3.58 -27.89
C GLU A 525 33.27 4.59 -26.83
N VAL A 526 31.96 4.82 -26.70
CA VAL A 526 31.40 5.72 -25.68
C VAL A 526 31.72 5.23 -24.27
N LEU A 527 31.57 3.93 -24.01
CA LEU A 527 31.82 3.35 -22.69
C LEU A 527 33.33 3.25 -22.34
N ALA A 528 34.21 3.18 -23.34
CA ALA A 528 35.65 3.03 -23.16
C ALA A 528 36.40 4.35 -22.89
N LYS A 529 35.78 5.51 -23.15
CA LYS A 529 36.42 6.84 -23.09
C LYS A 529 35.78 7.75 -22.01
N PRO A 530 35.91 7.43 -20.71
CA PRO A 530 35.31 8.22 -19.62
C PRO A 530 35.80 9.68 -19.56
N GLU A 531 37.00 9.96 -20.07
CA GLU A 531 37.56 11.31 -20.17
C GLU A 531 36.86 12.18 -21.23
N VAL A 532 36.18 11.56 -22.19
CA VAL A 532 35.36 12.22 -23.21
C VAL A 532 33.88 12.13 -22.86
N PHE A 533 33.41 10.94 -22.47
CA PHE A 533 32.02 10.64 -22.16
C PHE A 533 31.89 10.28 -20.67
N SER A 534 31.64 11.29 -19.86
CA SER A 534 31.66 11.18 -18.40
C SER A 534 30.37 10.63 -17.81
N VAL A 535 30.50 9.99 -16.64
CA VAL A 535 29.37 9.55 -15.79
C VAL A 535 28.88 10.63 -14.80
N GLN A 536 29.37 11.88 -14.89
CA GLN A 536 29.13 12.94 -13.92
C GLN A 536 27.65 13.18 -13.56
N GLU A 537 26.72 12.96 -14.49
CA GLU A 537 25.28 13.13 -14.24
C GLU A 537 24.72 12.12 -13.24
N TYR A 538 25.34 10.95 -13.14
CA TYR A 538 25.00 9.96 -12.13
C TYR A 538 25.46 10.39 -10.73
N ASP A 539 26.54 11.17 -10.60
CA ASP A 539 27.12 11.55 -9.29
C ASP A 539 26.07 12.26 -8.42
N ALA A 540 25.43 13.30 -8.95
CA ALA A 540 24.43 14.07 -8.20
C ALA A 540 23.23 13.20 -7.78
N ARG A 541 22.76 12.31 -8.68
CA ARG A 541 21.61 11.43 -8.42
C ARG A 541 21.97 10.33 -7.42
N MET A 542 23.17 9.76 -7.50
CA MET A 542 23.68 8.79 -6.53
C MET A 542 23.89 9.43 -5.17
N ALA A 543 24.49 10.63 -5.11
CA ALA A 543 24.66 11.40 -3.87
C ALA A 543 23.33 11.65 -3.15
N ALA A 544 22.27 11.99 -3.90
CA ALA A 544 20.92 12.18 -3.38
C ALA A 544 20.22 10.87 -2.96
N THR A 545 20.72 9.71 -3.38
CA THR A 545 20.08 8.41 -3.17
C THR A 545 20.91 7.49 -2.30
N VAL A 546 21.79 6.69 -2.90
CA VAL A 546 22.61 5.65 -2.26
C VAL A 546 23.92 6.17 -1.68
N GLY A 547 24.17 7.47 -1.85
CA GLY A 547 25.40 8.17 -1.52
C GLY A 547 26.35 8.28 -2.72
N PRO A 548 27.36 9.17 -2.67
CA PRO A 548 28.33 9.32 -3.75
C PRO A 548 29.12 8.01 -3.96
N PHE A 549 28.84 7.28 -5.03
CA PHE A 549 29.37 5.94 -5.26
C PHE A 549 30.28 5.90 -6.49
N LEU A 550 31.16 4.88 -6.56
CA LEU A 550 32.16 4.75 -7.62
C LEU A 550 31.56 4.85 -9.03
N LEU A 551 30.33 4.36 -9.25
CA LEU A 551 29.67 4.41 -10.56
C LEU A 551 29.36 5.84 -11.06
N GLY A 552 29.36 6.84 -10.15
CA GLY A 552 29.22 8.25 -10.49
C GLY A 552 30.55 8.98 -10.68
N PHE A 553 31.70 8.31 -10.52
CA PHE A 553 33.03 8.94 -10.58
C PHE A 553 33.80 8.55 -11.84
N ASP A 554 34.69 9.42 -12.29
CA ASP A 554 35.66 9.14 -13.35
C ASP A 554 37.11 9.25 -12.83
N GLY A 555 38.07 8.84 -13.67
CA GLY A 555 39.50 9.05 -13.46
C GLY A 555 40.06 8.42 -12.18
N GLU A 556 40.96 9.12 -11.50
CA GLU A 556 41.66 8.62 -10.30
C GLU A 556 40.72 8.40 -9.11
N ARG A 557 39.65 9.20 -8.99
CA ARG A 557 38.63 9.00 -7.94
C ARG A 557 37.93 7.67 -8.13
N HIS A 558 37.49 7.35 -9.35
CA HIS A 558 36.91 6.05 -9.68
C HIS A 558 37.87 4.90 -9.35
N LYS A 559 39.12 4.98 -9.84
CA LYS A 559 40.13 3.92 -9.62
C LYS A 559 40.36 3.65 -8.13
N ARG A 560 40.45 4.70 -7.31
CA ARG A 560 40.60 4.59 -5.86
C ARG A 560 39.42 3.86 -5.22
N GLU A 561 38.19 4.33 -5.47
CA GLU A 561 36.98 3.76 -4.86
C GLU A 561 36.69 2.33 -5.34
N ALA A 562 36.94 2.04 -6.62
CA ALA A 562 36.86 0.68 -7.17
C ALA A 562 37.89 -0.26 -6.54
N SER A 563 39.10 0.23 -6.25
CA SER A 563 40.12 -0.57 -5.55
C SER A 563 39.69 -0.90 -4.12
N LEU A 564 39.08 0.07 -3.40
CA LEU A 564 38.53 -0.15 -2.06
C LEU A 564 37.40 -1.18 -2.08
N ALA A 565 36.47 -1.08 -3.03
CA ALA A 565 35.39 -2.04 -3.19
C ALA A 565 35.91 -3.47 -3.47
N ARG A 566 36.97 -3.61 -4.28
CA ARG A 566 37.61 -4.91 -4.58
C ARG A 566 38.33 -5.54 -3.37
N LEU A 567 38.75 -4.76 -2.38
CA LEU A 567 39.34 -5.31 -1.16
C LEU A 567 38.29 -6.04 -0.31
N VAL A 568 37.05 -5.54 -0.32
CA VAL A 568 35.97 -6.07 0.52
C VAL A 568 35.07 -7.06 -0.23
N LEU A 569 34.98 -6.96 -1.56
CA LEU A 569 34.35 -7.95 -2.44
C LEU A 569 35.36 -9.01 -2.88
N ARG A 570 35.42 -10.14 -2.17
CA ARG A 570 36.48 -11.14 -2.38
C ARG A 570 35.91 -12.32 -3.18
N PRO A 571 36.50 -12.71 -4.33
CA PRO A 571 36.06 -13.88 -5.08
C PRO A 571 36.02 -15.18 -4.26
N ARG A 572 36.89 -15.31 -3.25
CA ARG A 572 36.90 -16.46 -2.32
C ARG A 572 35.62 -16.63 -1.50
N ASP A 573 34.79 -15.59 -1.40
CA ASP A 573 33.53 -15.66 -0.65
C ASP A 573 32.41 -16.29 -1.49
N LEU A 574 32.60 -16.42 -2.81
CA LEU A 574 31.58 -16.88 -3.74
C LEU A 574 30.93 -18.20 -3.32
N PRO A 575 31.65 -19.28 -2.95
CA PRO A 575 31.02 -20.53 -2.54
C PRO A 575 30.04 -20.37 -1.36
N ARG A 576 30.40 -19.55 -0.37
CA ARG A 576 29.55 -19.27 0.80
C ARG A 576 28.29 -18.48 0.42
N VAL A 577 28.43 -17.50 -0.47
CA VAL A 577 27.29 -16.69 -0.94
C VAL A 577 26.32 -17.55 -1.75
N LEU A 578 26.84 -18.42 -2.62
CA LEU A 578 26.05 -19.35 -3.42
C LEU A 578 25.32 -20.39 -2.56
N GLU A 579 26.00 -20.95 -1.55
CA GLU A 579 25.38 -21.84 -0.58
C GLU A 579 24.22 -21.15 0.15
N ARG A 580 24.42 -19.89 0.57
CA ARG A 580 23.36 -19.12 1.22
C ARG A 580 22.19 -18.83 0.30
N ALA A 581 22.46 -18.39 -0.93
CA ALA A 581 21.44 -18.15 -1.95
C ALA A 581 20.57 -19.39 -2.14
N ARG A 582 21.22 -20.55 -2.34
CA ARG A 582 20.53 -21.83 -2.48
C ARG A 582 19.64 -22.11 -1.27
N PHE A 583 20.16 -22.01 -0.05
CA PHE A 583 19.38 -22.25 1.16
C PHE A 583 18.16 -21.33 1.25
N VAL A 584 18.36 -20.03 1.10
CA VAL A 584 17.29 -19.02 1.19
C VAL A 584 16.22 -19.29 0.14
N THR A 585 16.61 -19.53 -1.12
CA THR A 585 15.67 -19.78 -2.20
C THR A 585 14.84 -21.05 -1.95
N HIS A 586 15.45 -22.15 -1.48
CA HIS A 586 14.69 -23.36 -1.15
C HIS A 586 13.68 -23.14 -0.03
N VAL A 587 14.06 -22.42 1.03
CA VAL A 587 13.16 -22.09 2.14
C VAL A 587 12.00 -21.23 1.64
N LEU A 588 12.27 -20.19 0.85
CA LEU A 588 11.26 -19.31 0.29
C LEU A 588 10.31 -20.06 -0.65
N LEU A 589 10.84 -20.98 -1.45
CA LEU A 589 10.03 -21.81 -2.34
C LEU A 589 9.10 -22.76 -1.58
N ASP A 590 9.61 -23.47 -0.59
CA ASP A 590 8.80 -24.37 0.24
C ASP A 590 7.69 -23.60 0.96
N LEU A 591 8.00 -22.40 1.49
CA LEU A 591 7.00 -21.52 2.11
C LEU A 591 5.97 -21.01 1.09
N ALA A 592 6.39 -20.60 -0.10
CA ALA A 592 5.50 -20.14 -1.16
C ALA A 592 4.56 -21.26 -1.63
N GLN A 593 5.08 -22.47 -1.85
CA GLN A 593 4.31 -23.64 -2.25
C GLN A 593 3.30 -24.08 -1.18
N LYS A 594 3.64 -23.96 0.11
CA LYS A 594 2.71 -24.27 1.21
C LYS A 594 1.57 -23.26 1.33
N ARG A 595 1.83 -21.99 0.98
CA ARG A 595 0.83 -20.91 1.05
C ARG A 595 -0.07 -20.89 -0.18
N ALA A 596 0.50 -21.11 -1.35
CA ALA A 596 -0.23 -21.17 -2.61
C ALA A 596 -0.89 -22.55 -2.73
N LYS A 597 -2.20 -22.68 -2.44
CA LYS A 597 -3.01 -23.86 -2.81
C LYS A 597 -3.17 -23.95 -4.35
N GLY A 598 -2.08 -23.96 -5.11
CA GLY A 598 -2.07 -24.04 -6.57
C GLY A 598 -2.10 -22.69 -7.32
N GLU A 599 -1.79 -21.55 -6.69
CA GLU A 599 -1.64 -20.28 -7.42
C GLU A 599 -0.21 -20.11 -7.98
N PRO A 600 -0.05 -19.90 -9.31
CA PRO A 600 1.25 -20.03 -10.00
C PRO A 600 2.16 -18.78 -9.97
N ASN A 601 1.81 -17.68 -9.30
CA ASN A 601 2.54 -16.41 -9.45
C ASN A 601 3.33 -15.97 -8.21
N PHE A 602 4.19 -16.86 -7.67
CA PHE A 602 5.09 -16.56 -6.55
C PHE A 602 6.57 -16.36 -6.96
N VAL A 603 6.92 -16.62 -8.23
CA VAL A 603 8.31 -16.57 -8.72
C VAL A 603 8.96 -15.20 -8.51
N PRO A 604 8.32 -14.06 -8.83
CA PRO A 604 8.92 -12.74 -8.59
C PRO A 604 9.26 -12.49 -7.12
N GLN A 605 8.35 -12.84 -6.20
CA GLN A 605 8.54 -12.64 -4.77
C GLN A 605 9.69 -13.51 -4.24
N VAL A 606 9.79 -14.76 -4.69
CA VAL A 606 10.89 -15.65 -4.31
C VAL A 606 12.23 -15.13 -4.82
N VAL A 607 12.32 -14.69 -6.09
CA VAL A 607 13.56 -14.14 -6.66
C VAL A 607 13.99 -12.91 -5.88
N ILE A 608 13.09 -11.94 -5.69
CA ILE A 608 13.37 -10.69 -4.98
C ILE A 608 13.86 -10.98 -3.56
N ALA A 609 13.10 -11.75 -2.78
CA ALA A 609 13.48 -12.07 -1.40
C ALA A 609 14.77 -12.90 -1.32
N SER A 610 15.03 -13.79 -2.29
CA SER A 610 16.29 -14.55 -2.35
C SER A 610 17.50 -13.64 -2.53
N VAL A 611 17.40 -12.68 -3.45
CA VAL A 611 18.48 -11.70 -3.70
C VAL A 611 18.65 -10.79 -2.50
N VAL A 612 17.56 -10.22 -1.96
CA VAL A 612 17.60 -9.28 -0.83
C VAL A 612 18.23 -9.91 0.40
N ARG A 613 17.79 -11.09 0.83
CA ARG A 613 18.32 -11.75 2.03
C ARG A 613 19.76 -12.22 1.86
N THR A 614 20.09 -12.77 0.70
CA THR A 614 21.47 -13.23 0.41
C THR A 614 22.44 -12.05 0.38
N ALA A 615 22.07 -10.97 -0.31
CA ALA A 615 22.88 -9.76 -0.34
C ALA A 615 22.94 -9.11 1.04
N GLY A 616 21.81 -9.00 1.75
CA GLY A 616 21.74 -8.40 3.07
C GLY A 616 22.67 -9.06 4.07
N GLU A 617 22.77 -10.39 4.07
CA GLU A 617 23.73 -11.10 4.91
C GLU A 617 25.18 -10.95 4.44
N TYR A 618 25.44 -11.05 3.13
CA TYR A 618 26.81 -10.90 2.63
C TYR A 618 27.37 -9.50 2.87
N PHE A 619 26.54 -8.48 2.75
CA PHE A 619 26.92 -7.08 2.96
C PHE A 619 26.87 -6.65 4.43
N GLY A 620 26.14 -7.36 5.28
CA GLY A 620 25.86 -6.94 6.66
C GLY A 620 24.78 -5.86 6.74
N VAL A 621 23.83 -5.87 5.79
CA VAL A 621 22.76 -4.87 5.59
C VAL A 621 21.40 -5.59 5.49
N PRO A 622 20.82 -6.06 6.60
CA PRO A 622 19.60 -6.87 6.57
C PRO A 622 18.34 -6.11 6.10
N GLY A 623 18.34 -4.78 6.19
CA GLY A 623 17.16 -3.96 5.99
C GLY A 623 16.24 -3.96 7.21
N PRO A 624 15.28 -3.03 7.31
CA PRO A 624 14.20 -3.11 8.30
C PRO A 624 13.19 -4.22 7.95
N SER A 625 12.98 -4.45 6.66
CA SER A 625 12.24 -5.56 6.05
C SER A 625 12.81 -5.82 4.65
N ASP A 626 12.49 -6.98 4.06
CA ASP A 626 12.89 -7.27 2.67
C ASP A 626 12.23 -6.27 1.70
N GLU A 627 10.94 -5.98 1.95
CA GLU A 627 10.09 -5.11 1.14
C GLU A 627 10.58 -3.67 1.15
N ASP A 628 10.86 -3.10 2.32
CA ASP A 628 11.34 -1.72 2.46
C ASP A 628 12.70 -1.53 1.79
N LEU A 629 13.63 -2.47 2.03
CA LEU A 629 14.97 -2.40 1.45
C LEU A 629 14.90 -2.49 -0.08
N PHE A 630 14.11 -3.43 -0.61
CA PHE A 630 13.92 -3.55 -2.05
C PHE A 630 13.23 -2.31 -2.66
N LEU A 631 12.19 -1.79 -2.00
CA LEU A 631 11.46 -0.60 -2.45
C LEU A 631 12.39 0.62 -2.54
N TRP A 632 13.13 0.92 -1.47
CA TRP A 632 14.01 2.09 -1.46
C TRP A 632 15.07 2.02 -2.56
N LEU A 633 15.68 0.85 -2.74
CA LEU A 633 16.70 0.64 -3.77
C LEU A 633 16.11 0.66 -5.18
N SER A 634 14.90 0.15 -5.38
CA SER A 634 14.21 0.15 -6.69
C SER A 634 13.88 1.57 -7.13
N VAL A 635 13.31 2.38 -6.23
CA VAL A 635 12.97 3.79 -6.49
C VAL A 635 14.23 4.62 -6.73
N ALA A 636 15.30 4.38 -5.94
CA ALA A 636 16.59 5.00 -6.17
C ALA A 636 17.18 4.62 -7.55
N SER A 637 17.16 3.33 -7.91
CA SER A 637 17.64 2.84 -9.20
C SER A 637 16.89 3.50 -10.37
N ALA A 638 15.55 3.57 -10.28
CA ALA A 638 14.73 4.24 -11.27
C ALA A 638 15.12 5.72 -11.45
N TYR A 639 15.38 6.46 -10.37
CA TYR A 639 15.83 7.84 -10.48
C TYR A 639 17.26 7.97 -11.06
N ILE A 640 18.19 7.11 -10.64
CA ILE A 640 19.59 7.15 -11.08
C ILE A 640 19.67 6.88 -12.59
N PHE A 641 19.06 5.79 -13.07
CA PHE A 641 19.33 5.28 -14.42
C PHE A 641 18.37 5.77 -15.50
N PHE A 642 17.28 6.44 -15.14
CA PHE A 642 16.38 7.03 -16.13
C PHE A 642 17.04 8.24 -16.81
N PRO A 643 17.15 8.31 -18.15
CA PRO A 643 17.86 9.40 -18.82
C PRO A 643 17.29 10.79 -18.49
N LEU A 644 15.96 10.91 -18.46
CA LEU A 644 15.21 12.17 -18.26
C LEU A 644 14.19 12.04 -17.11
N PRO A 645 14.61 11.98 -15.84
CA PRO A 645 13.66 11.84 -14.74
C PRO A 645 12.85 13.13 -14.61
N ASN A 646 11.53 13.01 -14.48
CA ASN A 646 10.68 14.13 -14.10
C ASN A 646 10.89 14.50 -12.62
N ASP A 647 10.33 15.64 -12.20
CA ASP A 647 10.47 16.14 -10.82
C ASP A 647 9.93 15.14 -9.78
N GLU A 648 8.89 14.37 -10.12
CA GLU A 648 8.31 13.36 -9.25
C GLU A 648 9.27 12.19 -9.00
N ARG A 649 9.88 11.66 -10.07
CA ARG A 649 10.88 10.59 -9.97
C ARG A 649 12.12 11.06 -9.22
N ALA A 650 12.51 12.32 -9.40
CA ALA A 650 13.57 12.94 -8.60
C ALA A 650 13.23 13.04 -7.12
N ALA A 651 12.02 13.51 -6.79
CA ALA A 651 11.55 13.62 -5.41
C ALA A 651 11.41 12.25 -4.72
N ALA A 652 10.83 11.26 -5.41
CA ALA A 652 10.68 9.90 -4.91
C ALA A 652 12.05 9.23 -4.68
N GLY A 653 12.95 9.36 -5.65
CA GLY A 653 14.34 8.92 -5.54
C GLY A 653 15.03 9.52 -4.31
N ALA A 654 14.97 10.85 -4.15
CA ALA A 654 15.56 11.53 -3.00
C ALA A 654 14.95 11.08 -1.66
N ALA A 655 13.64 10.90 -1.58
CA ALA A 655 12.97 10.44 -0.36
C ALA A 655 13.40 9.01 0.03
N ALA A 656 13.42 8.07 -0.92
CA ALA A 656 13.92 6.72 -0.73
C ALA A 656 15.41 6.72 -0.33
N GLY A 657 16.20 7.60 -0.94
CA GLY A 657 17.58 7.87 -0.60
C GLY A 657 17.80 8.28 0.84
N ILE A 658 17.00 9.24 1.32
CA ILE A 658 17.06 9.73 2.71
C ILE A 658 16.78 8.56 3.67
N ALA A 659 15.72 7.78 3.44
CA ALA A 659 15.37 6.65 4.29
C ALA A 659 16.50 5.61 4.33
N PHE A 660 17.04 5.24 3.16
CA PHE A 660 18.12 4.26 3.07
C PHE A 660 19.42 4.74 3.73
N GLN A 661 19.83 5.99 3.51
CA GLN A 661 21.04 6.54 4.12
C GLN A 661 20.90 6.67 5.64
N GLN A 662 19.74 7.07 6.15
CA GLN A 662 19.46 7.10 7.59
C GLN A 662 19.58 5.72 8.22
N TYR A 663 19.01 4.70 7.57
CA TYR A 663 19.14 3.32 7.99
C TYR A 663 20.62 2.86 8.01
N LEU A 664 21.41 3.17 6.98
CA LEU A 664 22.84 2.84 6.97
C LEU A 664 23.61 3.55 8.10
N ASP A 665 23.30 4.81 8.39
CA ASP A 665 23.93 5.57 9.49
C ASP A 665 23.63 4.97 10.87
N GLU A 666 22.42 4.44 11.07
CA GLU A 666 22.04 3.72 12.28
C GLU A 666 22.74 2.37 12.39
N LEU A 667 22.74 1.60 11.30
CA LEU A 667 23.41 0.31 11.20
C LEU A 667 24.92 0.43 11.45
N LEU A 668 25.57 1.43 10.86
CA LEU A 668 26.99 1.71 11.08
C LEU A 668 27.29 1.98 12.55
N ARG A 669 26.51 2.86 13.20
CA ARG A 669 26.67 3.17 14.63
C ARG A 669 26.50 1.94 15.51
N ALA A 670 25.47 1.12 15.24
CA ALA A 670 25.22 -0.10 15.97
C ALA A 670 26.37 -1.10 15.80
N ARG A 671 26.89 -1.24 14.58
CA ARG A 671 27.98 -2.17 14.26
C ARG A 671 29.31 -1.75 14.89
N GLU A 672 29.65 -0.46 14.83
CA GLU A 672 30.82 0.10 15.49
C GLU A 672 30.78 -0.17 17.01
N ALA A 673 29.63 0.05 17.64
CA ALA A 673 29.45 -0.21 19.08
C ALA A 673 29.62 -1.71 19.41
N ALA A 674 29.08 -2.60 18.58
CA ALA A 674 29.20 -4.04 18.77
C ALA A 674 30.65 -4.55 18.60
N ILE A 675 31.39 -4.01 17.61
CA ILE A 675 32.82 -4.32 17.43
C ILE A 675 33.63 -3.83 18.64
N ALA A 676 33.37 -2.60 19.11
CA ALA A 676 34.05 -2.03 20.28
C ALA A 676 33.78 -2.84 21.56
N ALA A 677 32.59 -3.42 21.70
CA ALA A 677 32.21 -4.29 22.81
C ALA A 677 32.74 -5.73 22.67
N GLY A 678 33.38 -6.09 21.55
CA GLY A 678 33.81 -7.46 21.26
C GLY A 678 32.65 -8.44 21.03
N THR A 679 31.44 -7.94 20.77
CA THR A 679 30.21 -8.74 20.58
C THR A 679 29.88 -9.01 19.12
N SER A 680 30.64 -8.43 18.19
CA SER A 680 30.50 -8.65 16.74
C SER A 680 31.78 -9.22 16.15
N ALA A 681 31.67 -10.35 15.44
CA ALA A 681 32.78 -11.04 14.78
C ALA A 681 32.45 -11.51 13.36
N GLU A 682 31.37 -11.01 12.75
CA GLU A 682 30.93 -11.52 11.45
C GLU A 682 31.81 -10.99 10.31
N ASP A 683 32.29 -11.88 9.45
CA ASP A 683 33.09 -11.56 8.27
C ASP A 683 32.20 -11.22 7.06
N ASP A 684 31.43 -10.13 7.20
CA ASP A 684 30.63 -9.50 6.14
C ASP A 684 31.31 -8.23 5.58
N VAL A 685 30.78 -7.66 4.50
CA VAL A 685 31.39 -6.49 3.86
C VAL A 685 31.43 -5.27 4.79
N LEU A 686 30.36 -5.01 5.55
CA LEU A 686 30.31 -3.92 6.53
C LEU A 686 31.42 -4.06 7.59
N GLY A 687 31.57 -5.24 8.18
CA GLY A 687 32.61 -5.54 9.17
C GLY A 687 34.01 -5.33 8.59
N ARG A 688 34.26 -5.80 7.36
CA ARG A 688 35.54 -5.56 6.66
C ARG A 688 35.80 -4.08 6.43
N LEU A 689 34.80 -3.32 5.99
CA LEU A 689 34.94 -1.87 5.78
C LEU A 689 35.27 -1.14 7.09
N LEU A 690 34.71 -1.57 8.22
CA LEU A 690 34.96 -0.97 9.54
C LEU A 690 36.36 -1.26 10.10
N VAL A 691 36.97 -2.40 9.72
CA VAL A 691 38.33 -2.77 10.17
C VAL A 691 39.41 -2.44 9.13
N LEU A 692 39.04 -1.95 7.95
CA LEU A 692 40.02 -1.42 7.00
C LEU A 692 40.76 -0.24 7.67
N PRO A 693 42.11 -0.23 7.61
CA PRO A 693 42.89 0.84 8.26
C PRO A 693 42.43 2.24 7.85
N ALA A 694 42.31 3.14 8.83
CA ALA A 694 42.14 4.58 8.57
C ALA A 694 43.24 5.14 7.62
N ALA A 695 44.38 4.45 7.51
CA ALA A 695 45.46 4.72 6.55
C ALA A 695 45.03 4.63 5.07
N HIS A 696 43.92 3.97 4.73
CA HIS A 696 43.34 4.03 3.38
C HIS A 696 42.45 5.27 3.15
N GLY A 697 42.31 6.14 4.17
CA GLY A 697 41.51 7.38 4.08
C GLY A 697 40.01 7.11 3.92
N LEU A 698 39.50 6.06 4.55
CA LEU A 698 38.08 5.72 4.56
C LEU A 698 37.47 6.21 5.87
N ASP A 699 36.80 7.35 5.83
CA ASP A 699 35.99 7.86 6.94
C ASP A 699 34.61 7.19 6.96
N ARG A 700 33.79 7.50 7.96
CA ARG A 700 32.43 6.93 8.08
C ARG A 700 31.57 7.22 6.84
N ALA A 701 31.71 8.41 6.25
CA ALA A 701 31.02 8.75 5.00
C ALA A 701 31.49 7.90 3.82
N GLY A 702 32.79 7.60 3.74
CA GLY A 702 33.38 6.65 2.81
C GLY A 702 32.86 5.23 3.00
N ILE A 703 32.77 4.75 4.23
CA ILE A 703 32.18 3.42 4.51
C ILE A 703 30.73 3.38 4.05
N ARG A 704 29.92 4.37 4.44
CA ARG A 704 28.49 4.44 4.10
C ARG A 704 28.28 4.44 2.59
N ARG A 705 29.01 5.28 1.85
CA ARG A 705 28.83 5.40 0.39
C ARG A 705 29.29 4.15 -0.36
N THR A 706 30.39 3.53 0.08
CA THR A 706 30.86 2.26 -0.51
C THR A 706 29.85 1.15 -0.24
N LEU A 707 29.37 1.02 1.01
CA LEU A 707 28.40 0.00 1.39
C LEU A 707 27.05 0.18 0.67
N GLY A 708 26.48 1.40 0.70
CA GLY A 708 25.19 1.71 0.10
C GLY A 708 25.18 1.45 -1.42
N GLY A 709 26.22 1.90 -2.11
CA GLY A 709 26.36 1.64 -3.55
C GLY A 709 26.60 0.18 -3.90
N LEU A 710 27.36 -0.57 -3.09
CA LEU A 710 27.56 -2.01 -3.30
C LEU A 710 26.26 -2.81 -3.12
N VAL A 711 25.47 -2.48 -2.10
CA VAL A 711 24.16 -3.11 -1.86
C VAL A 711 23.19 -2.79 -2.99
N SER A 712 23.07 -1.50 -3.36
CA SER A 712 22.22 -1.05 -4.46
C SER A 712 22.61 -1.70 -5.80
N GLY A 713 23.89 -1.69 -6.13
CA GLY A 713 24.44 -2.28 -7.36
C GLY A 713 24.39 -3.81 -7.41
N THR A 714 24.01 -4.47 -6.31
CA THR A 714 23.82 -5.93 -6.28
C THR A 714 22.34 -6.30 -6.29
N ILE A 715 21.52 -5.73 -5.40
CA ILE A 715 20.14 -6.19 -5.19
C ILE A 715 19.28 -5.94 -6.44
N ILE A 716 19.20 -4.70 -6.91
CA ILE A 716 18.27 -4.35 -8.01
C ILE A 716 18.72 -4.96 -9.35
N PRO A 717 19.98 -4.78 -9.80
CA PRO A 717 20.39 -5.33 -11.09
C PRO A 717 20.27 -6.85 -11.12
N THR A 718 20.71 -7.56 -10.06
CA THR A 718 20.65 -9.04 -10.05
C THR A 718 19.21 -9.54 -10.08
N ALA A 719 18.31 -8.95 -9.29
CA ALA A 719 16.91 -9.36 -9.26
C ALA A 719 16.23 -9.09 -10.61
N MET A 720 16.37 -7.88 -11.17
CA MET A 720 15.71 -7.51 -12.41
C MET A 720 16.26 -8.28 -13.61
N THR A 721 17.59 -8.42 -13.73
CA THR A 721 18.20 -9.22 -14.80
C THR A 721 17.75 -10.68 -14.74
N LEU A 722 17.67 -11.27 -13.55
CA LEU A 722 17.18 -12.65 -13.41
C LEU A 722 15.70 -12.76 -13.79
N LEU A 723 14.86 -11.82 -13.39
CA LEU A 723 13.44 -11.83 -13.76
C LEU A 723 13.23 -11.69 -15.26
N HIS A 724 13.99 -10.80 -15.93
CA HIS A 724 13.95 -10.63 -17.39
C HIS A 724 14.42 -11.92 -18.10
N ALA A 725 15.50 -12.53 -17.62
CA ALA A 725 15.99 -13.80 -18.15
C ALA A 725 14.95 -14.93 -18.00
N LEU A 726 14.32 -15.07 -16.83
CA LEU A 726 13.28 -16.07 -16.59
C LEU A 726 12.04 -15.81 -17.46
N ALA A 727 11.63 -14.56 -17.63
CA ALA A 727 10.52 -14.19 -18.51
C ALA A 727 10.81 -14.55 -19.98
N TYR A 728 12.04 -14.29 -20.47
CA TYR A 728 12.46 -14.72 -21.80
C TYR A 728 12.41 -16.25 -21.95
N LEU A 729 12.97 -16.98 -20.99
CA LEU A 729 12.98 -18.46 -21.00
C LEU A 729 11.57 -19.07 -20.97
N GLN A 730 10.61 -18.39 -20.33
CA GLN A 730 9.21 -18.80 -20.34
C GLN A 730 8.56 -18.66 -21.73
N GLY A 731 8.94 -17.62 -22.48
CA GLY A 731 8.47 -17.38 -23.86
C GLY A 731 9.19 -18.22 -24.93
N ALA A 732 10.46 -18.57 -24.72
CA ALA A 732 11.30 -19.29 -25.66
C ALA A 732 11.43 -20.79 -25.27
N ARG A 733 10.49 -21.62 -25.75
CA ARG A 733 10.35 -23.03 -25.32
C ARG A 733 11.67 -23.83 -25.30
N GLU A 734 12.44 -23.78 -26.38
CA GLU A 734 13.70 -24.54 -26.50
C GLU A 734 14.76 -24.04 -25.51
N ALA A 735 14.89 -22.72 -25.36
CA ALA A 735 15.78 -22.11 -24.37
C ALA A 735 15.36 -22.50 -22.94
N GLY A 736 14.06 -22.48 -22.64
CA GLY A 736 13.51 -22.90 -21.34
C GLY A 736 13.73 -24.39 -21.05
N GLU A 737 13.67 -25.26 -22.08
CA GLU A 737 14.03 -26.68 -21.96
C GLU A 737 15.52 -26.87 -21.64
N GLN A 738 16.42 -26.16 -22.33
CA GLN A 738 17.86 -26.16 -22.01
C GLN A 738 18.14 -25.69 -20.58
N ALA A 739 17.45 -24.64 -20.13
CA ALA A 739 17.59 -24.10 -18.77
C ALA A 739 17.17 -25.12 -17.71
N ARG A 740 16.01 -25.78 -17.91
CA ARG A 740 15.53 -26.84 -17.02
C ARG A 740 16.45 -28.05 -16.98
N GLU A 741 16.99 -28.44 -18.12
CA GLU A 741 17.96 -29.54 -18.20
C GLU A 741 19.24 -29.22 -17.42
N ALA A 742 19.82 -28.03 -17.64
CA ALA A 742 21.01 -27.57 -16.92
C ALA A 742 20.75 -27.49 -15.40
N ALA A 743 19.61 -26.93 -14.99
CA ALA A 743 19.20 -26.85 -13.59
C ALA A 743 19.04 -28.24 -12.96
N THR A 744 18.38 -29.17 -13.65
CA THR A 744 18.15 -30.55 -13.16
C THR A 744 19.46 -31.33 -13.02
N LYS A 745 20.39 -31.16 -13.97
CA LYS A 745 21.72 -31.77 -13.92
C LYS A 745 22.69 -31.04 -12.99
N ARG A 746 22.28 -29.90 -12.42
CA ARG A 746 23.13 -29.01 -11.60
C ARG A 746 24.39 -28.55 -12.35
N ASP A 747 24.27 -28.37 -13.67
CA ASP A 747 25.30 -27.75 -14.50
C ASP A 747 25.19 -26.22 -14.38
N MET A 748 25.76 -25.69 -13.29
CA MET A 748 25.60 -24.28 -12.91
C MET A 748 26.31 -23.32 -13.88
N ASP A 749 27.40 -23.76 -14.50
CA ASP A 749 28.11 -22.96 -15.50
C ASP A 749 27.28 -22.85 -16.78
N ARG A 750 26.71 -23.96 -17.26
CA ARG A 750 25.79 -23.92 -18.41
C ARG A 750 24.54 -23.10 -18.10
N LEU A 751 23.96 -23.24 -16.91
CA LEU A 751 22.78 -22.46 -16.52
C LEU A 751 23.08 -20.96 -16.44
N LYS A 752 24.24 -20.57 -15.90
CA LYS A 752 24.72 -19.19 -15.93
C LYS A 752 24.81 -18.66 -17.36
N ASP A 753 25.41 -19.42 -18.29
CA ASP A 753 25.54 -18.99 -19.68
C ASP A 753 24.17 -18.85 -20.38
N ILE A 754 23.22 -19.73 -20.05
CA ILE A 754 21.82 -19.66 -20.53
C ILE A 754 21.13 -18.39 -20.01
N LEU A 755 21.28 -18.07 -18.73
CA LEU A 755 20.66 -16.89 -18.12
C LEU A 755 21.27 -15.59 -18.66
N LEU A 756 22.59 -15.55 -18.89
CA LEU A 756 23.24 -14.40 -19.51
C LEU A 756 22.80 -14.20 -20.96
N GLU A 757 22.66 -15.29 -21.73
CA GLU A 757 22.13 -15.19 -23.09
C GLU A 757 20.65 -14.78 -23.11
N ALA A 758 19.83 -15.25 -22.16
CA ALA A 758 18.45 -14.82 -22.03
C ALA A 758 18.35 -13.32 -21.69
N ALA A 759 19.18 -12.85 -20.75
CA ALA A 759 19.27 -11.44 -20.39
C ALA A 759 19.76 -10.54 -21.54
N ARG A 760 20.45 -11.08 -22.55
CA ARG A 760 20.89 -10.30 -23.73
C ARG A 760 19.70 -9.77 -24.54
N PHE A 761 18.60 -10.53 -24.60
CA PHE A 761 17.40 -10.17 -25.34
C PHE A 761 16.55 -9.11 -24.64
N ASP A 762 16.69 -8.97 -23.31
CA ASP A 762 16.01 -7.96 -22.51
C ASP A 762 16.94 -7.47 -21.37
N PRO A 763 17.96 -6.66 -21.72
CA PRO A 763 18.98 -6.26 -20.76
C PRO A 763 18.46 -5.22 -19.78
N TYR A 764 18.85 -5.36 -18.52
CA TYR A 764 18.59 -4.37 -17.47
C TYR A 764 19.90 -3.77 -16.92
N PRO A 765 20.08 -2.44 -16.98
CA PRO A 765 19.28 -1.47 -17.73
C PRO A 765 19.48 -1.64 -19.25
N SER A 766 18.48 -1.28 -20.05
CA SER A 766 18.55 -1.37 -21.52
C SER A 766 19.34 -0.21 -22.13
N LEU A 767 19.32 0.95 -21.48
CA LEU A 767 20.01 2.17 -21.88
C LEU A 767 20.97 2.63 -20.78
N LEU A 768 22.10 3.20 -21.20
CA LEU A 768 22.99 4.00 -20.35
C LEU A 768 23.18 5.37 -20.97
N TYR A 769 23.62 6.35 -20.19
CA TYR A 769 23.89 7.69 -20.71
C TYR A 769 25.21 8.26 -20.18
N ARG A 770 25.79 9.21 -20.91
CA ARG A 770 27.04 9.91 -20.61
C ARG A 770 26.89 11.38 -20.97
N THR A 771 27.75 12.23 -20.42
CA THR A 771 27.88 13.63 -20.86
C THR A 771 29.17 13.80 -21.65
N ALA A 772 29.09 14.39 -22.84
CA ALA A 772 30.28 14.77 -23.61
C ALA A 772 31.00 15.95 -22.91
N MET A 773 32.24 15.75 -22.48
CA MET A 773 32.99 16.74 -21.69
C MET A 773 33.73 17.78 -22.55
N ALA A 774 33.89 17.50 -23.83
CA ALA A 774 34.46 18.36 -24.86
C ALA A 774 33.79 18.08 -26.20
N ASP A 775 33.94 19.01 -27.15
CA ASP A 775 33.61 18.73 -28.55
C ASP A 775 34.44 17.53 -29.02
N CYS A 776 33.78 16.50 -29.53
CA CYS A 776 34.43 15.29 -30.02
C CYS A 776 33.75 14.77 -31.28
N GLU A 777 34.38 13.78 -31.92
CA GLU A 777 33.81 13.07 -33.06
C GLU A 777 33.66 11.60 -32.67
N LEU A 778 32.43 11.09 -32.69
CA LEU A 778 32.13 9.68 -32.44
C LEU A 778 32.18 8.90 -33.75
N ALA A 779 32.70 7.67 -33.72
CA ALA A 779 32.95 6.85 -34.91
C ALA A 779 33.87 7.53 -35.94
N ALA A 780 34.87 8.27 -35.45
CA ALA A 780 35.83 9.01 -36.28
C ALA A 780 36.50 8.11 -37.33
N GLY A 781 36.65 8.63 -38.56
CA GLY A 781 37.22 7.88 -39.69
C GLY A 781 36.28 6.87 -40.35
N THR A 782 35.00 6.83 -39.95
CA THR A 782 33.97 6.02 -40.61
C THR A 782 32.96 6.91 -41.37
N PRO A 783 32.19 6.37 -42.33
CA PRO A 783 31.15 7.15 -43.02
C PRO A 783 30.03 7.69 -42.13
N ARG A 784 29.90 7.16 -40.90
CA ARG A 784 28.88 7.56 -39.91
C ARG A 784 29.43 8.51 -38.84
N ALA A 785 30.67 8.99 -38.99
CA ALA A 785 31.30 9.90 -38.04
C ALA A 785 30.39 11.10 -37.74
N THR A 786 30.14 11.36 -36.45
CA THR A 786 29.20 12.40 -36.01
C THR A 786 29.87 13.27 -34.96
N ARG A 787 29.80 14.59 -35.14
CA ARG A 787 30.35 15.57 -34.20
C ARG A 787 29.42 15.70 -33.00
N ILE A 788 29.93 15.47 -31.81
CA ILE A 788 29.20 15.61 -30.55
C ILE A 788 29.67 16.90 -29.87
N GLY A 789 28.74 17.82 -29.62
CA GLY A 789 29.02 19.06 -28.89
C GLY A 789 29.30 18.81 -27.41
N LYS A 790 30.17 19.64 -26.82
CA LYS A 790 30.36 19.66 -25.36
C LYS A 790 29.03 19.88 -24.64
N GLY A 791 28.77 19.08 -23.62
CA GLY A 791 27.55 19.13 -22.80
C GLY A 791 26.42 18.25 -23.33
N SER A 792 26.52 17.71 -24.54
CA SER A 792 25.50 16.79 -25.07
C SER A 792 25.42 15.52 -24.24
N ARG A 793 24.20 15.09 -23.93
CA ARG A 793 23.94 13.77 -23.37
C ARG A 793 24.05 12.73 -24.49
N VAL A 794 24.86 11.70 -24.30
CA VAL A 794 25.03 10.58 -25.22
C VAL A 794 24.40 9.36 -24.58
N ILE A 795 23.38 8.79 -25.22
CA ILE A 795 22.57 7.68 -24.72
C ILE A 795 22.89 6.45 -25.55
N VAL A 796 23.41 5.41 -24.91
CA VAL A 796 23.81 4.16 -25.56
C VAL A 796 22.77 3.07 -25.29
N SER A 797 22.39 2.33 -26.34
CA SER A 797 21.50 1.18 -26.21
C SER A 797 22.30 -0.11 -26.11
N LEU A 798 22.25 -0.77 -24.94
CA LEU A 798 22.93 -2.05 -24.72
C LEU A 798 22.23 -3.18 -25.49
N GLY A 799 20.88 -3.18 -25.51
CA GLY A 799 20.09 -4.16 -26.26
C GLY A 799 20.35 -4.08 -27.76
N SER A 800 20.33 -2.87 -28.32
CA SER A 800 20.62 -2.67 -29.76
C SER A 800 22.06 -3.07 -30.10
N ALA A 801 23.02 -2.72 -29.25
CA ALA A 801 24.41 -3.12 -29.44
C ALA A 801 24.56 -4.65 -29.44
N MET A 802 23.98 -5.35 -28.47
CA MET A 802 24.05 -6.81 -28.37
C MET A 802 23.14 -7.55 -29.37
N ASP A 803 22.44 -6.81 -30.23
CA ASP A 803 21.67 -7.29 -31.38
C ASP A 803 22.30 -6.83 -32.73
N ASP A 804 23.49 -6.22 -32.71
CA ASP A 804 24.16 -5.69 -33.89
C ASP A 804 24.76 -6.79 -34.79
N GLU A 805 24.18 -6.95 -35.98
CA GLU A 805 24.59 -7.95 -36.97
C GLU A 805 26.00 -7.71 -37.56
N GLU A 806 26.56 -6.51 -37.43
CA GLU A 806 27.95 -6.24 -37.84
C GLU A 806 28.97 -6.72 -36.80
N ALA A 807 28.54 -6.89 -35.54
CA ALA A 807 29.42 -7.25 -34.43
C ALA A 807 29.22 -8.69 -33.96
N LEU A 808 27.98 -9.20 -34.02
CA LEU A 808 27.63 -10.54 -33.58
C LEU A 808 27.10 -11.35 -34.77
N GLU A 809 27.57 -12.59 -34.90
CA GLU A 809 27.00 -13.56 -35.83
C GLU A 809 25.67 -14.08 -35.27
N HIS A 810 24.62 -14.07 -36.12
CA HIS A 810 23.26 -14.50 -35.78
C HIS A 810 22.77 -13.94 -34.42
N PRO A 811 22.70 -12.60 -34.24
CA PRO A 811 22.30 -12.00 -32.96
C PRO A 811 20.86 -12.37 -32.53
N GLU A 812 20.00 -12.71 -33.48
CA GLU A 812 18.64 -13.18 -33.24
C GLU A 812 18.58 -14.60 -32.64
N ALA A 813 19.64 -15.39 -32.82
CA ALA A 813 19.68 -16.77 -32.34
C ALA A 813 20.06 -16.83 -30.86
N PHE A 814 19.32 -17.65 -30.10
CA PHE A 814 19.63 -17.96 -28.71
C PHE A 814 20.84 -18.90 -28.64
N GLN A 815 22.02 -18.36 -28.30
CA GLN A 815 23.28 -19.10 -28.26
C GLN A 815 23.97 -18.93 -26.90
N PRO A 816 23.71 -19.79 -25.90
CA PRO A 816 24.38 -19.69 -24.62
C PRO A 816 25.88 -20.01 -24.73
N GLY A 817 26.69 -19.17 -24.09
CA GLY A 817 28.16 -19.32 -24.07
C GLY A 817 28.88 -18.51 -25.15
N ARG A 818 28.28 -17.40 -25.64
CA ARG A 818 28.99 -16.45 -26.49
C ARG A 818 30.23 -15.92 -25.75
N PRO A 819 31.28 -15.49 -26.50
CA PRO A 819 32.43 -14.84 -25.90
C PRO A 819 32.03 -13.68 -24.97
N ASP A 820 32.70 -13.59 -23.83
CA ASP A 820 32.40 -12.61 -22.76
C ASP A 820 32.39 -11.15 -23.24
N GLU A 821 33.15 -10.84 -24.29
CA GLU A 821 33.25 -9.53 -24.91
C GLU A 821 32.00 -9.11 -25.69
N HIS A 822 31.15 -10.06 -26.10
CA HIS A 822 29.86 -9.78 -26.76
C HIS A 822 28.75 -9.39 -25.78
N TYR A 823 28.95 -9.62 -24.47
CA TYR A 823 27.99 -9.22 -23.45
C TYR A 823 28.35 -7.86 -22.85
N LEU A 824 27.51 -6.86 -23.13
CA LEU A 824 27.58 -5.53 -22.52
C LEU A 824 26.70 -5.41 -21.25
N LEU A 825 26.10 -6.50 -20.78
CA LEU A 825 25.30 -6.58 -19.54
C LEU A 825 26.03 -6.04 -18.30
N PHE A 826 27.36 -6.10 -18.31
CA PHE A 826 28.21 -5.67 -17.20
C PHE A 826 28.97 -4.36 -17.49
N GLY A 827 28.53 -3.59 -18.49
CA GLY A 827 29.25 -2.41 -18.96
C GLY A 827 30.57 -2.77 -19.66
N HIS A 828 31.37 -1.75 -19.94
CA HIS A 828 32.63 -1.87 -20.67
C HIS A 828 33.67 -0.85 -20.17
N GLY A 829 34.95 -1.09 -20.46
CA GLY A 829 36.04 -0.18 -20.13
C GLY A 829 36.31 -0.05 -18.62
N SER A 830 36.67 1.17 -18.19
CA SER A 830 36.97 1.48 -16.78
C SER A 830 35.79 1.24 -15.83
N HIS A 831 34.56 1.34 -16.36
CA HIS A 831 33.30 1.17 -15.64
C HIS A 831 32.72 -0.26 -15.74
N ALA A 832 33.52 -1.24 -16.15
CA ALA A 832 33.10 -2.64 -16.12
C ALA A 832 32.74 -3.08 -14.69
N CYS A 833 31.59 -3.76 -14.54
CA CYS A 833 31.01 -4.12 -13.26
C CYS A 833 31.96 -4.94 -12.39
N ILE A 834 32.29 -4.43 -11.21
CA ILE A 834 33.13 -5.13 -10.22
C ILE A 834 32.47 -6.39 -9.66
N GLY A 835 31.14 -6.47 -9.72
CA GLY A 835 30.33 -7.60 -9.26
C GLY A 835 30.14 -8.70 -10.31
N ARG A 836 30.73 -8.59 -11.51
CA ARG A 836 30.55 -9.56 -12.61
C ARG A 836 30.84 -11.01 -12.19
N PHE A 837 31.83 -11.22 -11.32
CA PHE A 837 32.18 -12.56 -10.82
C PHE A 837 31.09 -13.20 -9.93
N LEU A 838 30.22 -12.38 -9.33
CA LEU A 838 29.19 -12.80 -8.39
C LEU A 838 27.82 -12.94 -9.07
N ALA A 839 27.44 -11.97 -9.92
CA ALA A 839 26.08 -11.83 -10.44
C ALA A 839 25.60 -13.08 -11.20
N GLY A 840 26.38 -13.54 -12.20
CA GLY A 840 26.01 -14.72 -13.01
C GLY A 840 25.81 -15.99 -12.17
N PRO A 841 26.81 -16.43 -11.39
CA PRO A 841 26.67 -17.60 -10.53
C PRO A 841 25.53 -17.48 -9.50
N LEU A 842 25.32 -16.28 -8.93
CA LEU A 842 24.22 -16.02 -7.99
C LEU A 842 22.85 -16.19 -8.66
N MET A 843 22.67 -15.61 -9.85
CA MET A 843 21.44 -15.78 -10.63
C MET A 843 21.18 -17.26 -10.93
N ALA A 844 22.21 -18.02 -11.30
CA ALA A 844 22.07 -19.44 -11.59
C ALA A 844 21.63 -20.25 -10.35
N GLU A 845 22.20 -19.99 -9.17
CA GLU A 845 21.82 -20.68 -7.93
C GLU A 845 20.38 -20.36 -7.48
N ILE A 846 19.90 -19.14 -7.70
CA ILE A 846 18.51 -18.75 -7.40
C ILE A 846 17.55 -19.34 -8.45
N ALA A 847 17.94 -19.36 -9.73
CA ALA A 847 17.12 -19.87 -10.82
C ALA A 847 16.94 -21.40 -10.79
N ALA A 848 17.97 -22.14 -10.39
CA ALA A 848 17.96 -23.60 -10.51
C ALA A 848 16.75 -24.27 -9.81
N PRO A 849 16.44 -23.96 -8.53
CA PRO A 849 15.27 -24.53 -7.86
C PRO A 849 13.94 -24.15 -8.54
N LEU A 850 13.82 -22.91 -9.02
CA LEU A 850 12.63 -22.41 -9.72
C LEU A 850 12.37 -23.22 -10.99
N LEU A 851 13.40 -23.43 -11.80
CA LEU A 851 13.33 -24.17 -13.06
C LEU A 851 13.04 -25.66 -12.86
N THR A 852 13.56 -26.27 -11.80
CA THR A 852 13.31 -27.71 -11.51
C THR A 852 11.87 -28.01 -11.08
N LEU A 853 11.16 -27.01 -10.55
CA LEU A 853 9.77 -27.18 -10.08
C LEU A 853 8.74 -27.05 -11.21
N GLY A 854 9.15 -26.67 -12.42
CA GLY A 854 8.23 -26.40 -13.53
C GLY A 854 7.35 -25.17 -13.32
N ALA A 855 7.77 -24.24 -12.45
CA ALA A 855 7.09 -22.99 -12.14
C ALA A 855 7.22 -21.96 -13.28
#